data_AF-A0A533I603-F1
#
_entry.id   AF-A0A533I603-F1
#
_cell.length_a   1.000
_cell.length_b   1.000
_cell.length_c   1.000
_cell.angle_alpha   90.00
_cell.angle_beta   90.00
_cell.angle_gamma   90.00
#
_symmetry.space_group_name_H-M   'P 1'
#
loop_
_entity.id
_entity.type
_entity.pdbx_description
1 polymer ?
#
loop_
_entity_poly.entity_id
_entity_poly.type
_entity_poly.pdbx_seq_one_letter_code
_entity_poly.pdbx_strand_id
1 'polypeptide(L)'
;MRDLSEMSFHPDMEKIVDILCEKTQNSNRLFFRVLTSFQFSMMASQMRVMIRTHDRGVIPVNMYALNLATSGAGKGFSTNILENEVTHHFRTTFLDSFDTVAEVELEKIVFKRQARDPDKDPETIKAQVYKEYEMLGKYIYSFDSGTSPALKQMRQKLLMANAGSMNLIIDEIGSNLLGNQEVLTTCLELFDVGAVREKLIKNTAENVRIEEIIGRTPTNVMLFGTPDKLLDGGKIEDELNSMLETGYARRCFFSYSKESKKEITMTPLERYKMMTSKVTSGFLESYSQKLGRLADMSNMHKVLTMDEDTAVGLIQYQMDCERIANELPEHESQRKAELTHRYFKALKVAGAYAFVDDSDELTMDHLEYGIKLAEASGEAFQMLLSRDRPYVKLAKYLANVGIDCTHPDLMEDLSFYKGSASQRNEMIVNATAWGYKNNIIIKKSFTDGVEFLSGEALKPTDLTKMVISYTANGDMTTGYVNDHGAWEQLPKVLHRKGLHWLNHHVQGGYRNEENAIPGFNMIVLDIDGTMSLKAAKALLEDYKAIYYTTKSHTDEINRFRVILPTNFTLKMDAKEYKEFMKNVMASLPFVVDESCSHRCKKWLSHDAHIESVDGELFDVLPFIPKTQKNEERQKRLQDQSSLDNWERWILNNSGDGNRNKMLHRYAMSLVDNGFQLETILGKVKELNSKMPDKLDELELTSTIMVTVSKALTAA
;
A
#
# COMPACT_ATOMS: atom_id res chain seq x y z
N MET A 1 15.46 24.01 20.35
CA MET A 1 14.70 23.60 19.16
C MET A 1 13.22 23.76 19.45
N ARG A 2 12.46 24.30 18.49
CA ARG A 2 11.00 24.32 18.51
C ARG A 2 10.42 22.91 18.39
N ASP A 3 9.17 22.73 18.78
CA ASP A 3 8.44 21.50 18.46
C ASP A 3 8.29 21.36 16.93
N LEU A 4 8.31 20.14 16.38
CA LEU A 4 8.19 19.91 14.94
C LEU A 4 6.93 20.55 14.34
N SER A 5 5.86 20.65 15.11
CA SER A 5 4.61 21.31 14.72
C SER A 5 4.77 22.83 14.52
N GLU A 6 5.70 23.46 15.23
CA GLU A 6 5.98 24.90 15.21
C GLU A 6 7.10 25.28 14.22
N MET A 7 7.90 24.31 13.77
CA MET A 7 8.92 24.52 12.75
C MET A 7 8.29 24.88 11.40
N SER A 8 8.81 25.93 10.76
CA SER A 8 8.41 26.37 9.42
C SER A 8 9.33 25.83 8.32
N PHE A 9 8.86 25.85 7.08
CA PHE A 9 9.73 25.68 5.92
C PHE A 9 10.52 26.97 5.64
N HIS A 10 11.60 26.88 4.87
CA HIS A 10 12.41 28.03 4.48
C HIS A 10 11.56 29.11 3.74
N PRO A 11 11.53 30.38 4.19
CA PRO A 11 10.59 31.38 3.71
C PRO A 11 10.66 31.67 2.20
N ASP A 12 11.86 31.88 1.65
CA ASP A 12 12.00 32.17 0.22
C ASP A 12 11.80 30.93 -0.66
N MET A 13 12.02 29.74 -0.09
CA MET A 13 11.65 28.49 -0.77
C MET A 13 10.12 28.38 -0.85
N GLU A 14 9.40 28.67 0.23
CA GLU A 14 7.93 28.61 0.21
C GLU A 14 7.33 29.58 -0.81
N LYS A 15 7.88 30.79 -0.95
CA LYS A 15 7.44 31.73 -2.00
C LYS A 15 7.64 31.16 -3.41
N ILE A 16 8.77 30.51 -3.67
CA ILE A 16 9.01 29.84 -4.97
C ILE A 16 8.02 28.67 -5.15
N VAL A 17 7.77 27.89 -4.10
CA VAL A 17 6.81 26.78 -4.11
C VAL A 17 5.40 27.27 -4.39
N ASP A 18 4.98 28.39 -3.79
CA ASP A 18 3.68 29.02 -4.08
C ASP A 18 3.57 29.33 -5.57
N ILE A 19 4.58 29.98 -6.14
CA ILE A 19 4.62 30.33 -7.56
C ILE A 19 4.58 29.08 -8.46
N LEU A 20 5.33 28.03 -8.09
CA LEU A 20 5.33 26.77 -8.83
C LEU A 20 3.96 26.09 -8.76
N CYS A 21 3.32 26.05 -7.59
CA CYS A 21 1.96 25.55 -7.42
C CYS A 21 0.97 26.31 -8.29
N GLU A 22 1.04 27.64 -8.30
CA GLU A 22 0.16 28.51 -9.11
C GLU A 22 0.35 28.28 -10.61
N LYS A 23 1.61 28.28 -11.09
CA LYS A 23 1.93 28.11 -12.52
C LYS A 23 1.62 26.70 -13.02
N THR A 24 1.91 25.66 -12.22
CA THR A 24 1.70 24.25 -12.61
C THR A 24 0.29 23.74 -12.33
N GLN A 25 -0.48 24.45 -11.51
CA GLN A 25 -1.77 24.02 -10.97
C GLN A 25 -1.72 22.71 -10.19
N ASN A 26 -0.57 22.46 -9.58
CA ASN A 26 -0.34 21.27 -8.79
C ASN A 26 -0.23 21.65 -7.32
N SER A 27 -1.08 21.06 -6.50
CA SER A 27 -1.10 21.28 -5.04
C SER A 27 -0.06 20.46 -4.29
N ASN A 28 0.74 19.62 -4.96
CA ASN A 28 1.80 18.84 -4.34
C ASN A 28 3.01 19.73 -4.00
N ARG A 29 2.91 20.42 -2.86
CA ARG A 29 3.95 21.33 -2.36
C ARG A 29 5.25 20.61 -2.04
N LEU A 30 5.21 19.39 -1.48
CA LEU A 30 6.42 18.65 -1.10
C LEU A 30 7.31 18.36 -2.30
N PHE A 31 6.71 18.00 -3.44
CA PHE A 31 7.44 17.81 -4.70
C PHE A 31 8.26 19.06 -5.08
N PHE A 32 7.65 20.24 -4.99
CA PHE A 32 8.32 21.51 -5.32
C PHE A 32 9.32 21.95 -4.24
N ARG A 33 9.08 21.64 -2.97
CA ARG A 33 10.02 21.92 -1.87
C ARG A 33 11.32 21.13 -2.03
N VAL A 34 11.20 19.83 -2.29
CA VAL A 34 12.36 18.95 -2.56
C VAL A 34 13.11 19.44 -3.79
N LEU A 35 12.39 19.79 -4.86
CA LEU A 35 12.99 20.30 -6.09
C LEU A 35 13.74 21.63 -5.90
N THR A 36 13.13 22.59 -5.19
CA THR A 36 13.74 23.91 -4.95
C THR A 36 14.96 23.78 -4.03
N SER A 37 14.86 22.96 -2.98
CA SER A 37 15.98 22.68 -2.06
C SER A 37 17.15 21.99 -2.75
N PHE A 38 16.89 21.15 -3.74
CA PHE A 38 17.93 20.54 -4.57
C PHE A 38 18.68 21.60 -5.38
N GLN A 39 17.97 22.54 -6.01
CA GLN A 39 18.60 23.63 -6.76
C GLN A 39 19.46 24.52 -5.84
N PHE A 40 18.98 24.83 -4.64
CA PHE A 40 19.75 25.58 -3.64
C PHE A 40 21.01 24.81 -3.20
N SER A 41 20.88 23.51 -2.95
CA SER A 41 22.01 22.64 -2.59
C SER A 41 23.02 22.54 -3.71
N MET A 42 22.56 22.48 -4.97
CA MET A 42 23.43 22.49 -6.14
C MET A 42 24.21 23.80 -6.24
N MET A 43 23.58 24.97 -6.10
CA MET A 43 24.29 26.26 -6.12
C MET A 43 25.36 26.33 -5.02
N ALA A 44 25.03 25.95 -3.78
CA ALA A 44 25.99 25.90 -2.68
C ALA A 44 27.14 24.91 -2.96
N SER A 45 26.83 23.75 -3.56
CA SER A 45 27.82 22.75 -3.96
C SER A 45 28.79 23.29 -5.01
N GLN A 46 28.29 24.05 -5.99
CA GLN A 46 29.09 24.65 -7.05
C GLN A 46 30.13 25.62 -6.47
N MET A 47 29.74 26.39 -5.46
CA MET A 47 30.63 27.30 -4.73
C MET A 47 31.50 26.60 -3.67
N ARG A 48 31.51 25.26 -3.62
CA ARG A 48 32.26 24.47 -2.63
C ARG A 48 31.97 24.86 -1.18
N VAL A 49 30.72 25.20 -0.88
CA VAL A 49 30.29 25.50 0.48
C VAL A 49 30.42 24.27 1.37
N MET A 50 31.01 24.46 2.54
CA MET A 50 31.23 23.43 3.53
C MET A 50 30.60 23.81 4.87
N ILE A 51 30.19 22.82 5.65
CA ILE A 51 29.70 22.98 7.02
C ILE A 51 30.78 22.47 7.97
N ARG A 52 31.18 23.29 8.94
CA ARG A 52 32.06 22.89 10.03
C ARG A 52 31.20 22.37 11.19
N THR A 53 31.23 21.05 11.39
CA THR A 53 30.61 20.41 12.55
C THR A 53 31.59 20.35 13.72
N HIS A 54 31.09 20.39 14.96
CA HIS A 54 31.92 20.32 16.15
C HIS A 54 32.52 18.93 16.39
N ASP A 55 31.86 17.87 15.93
CA ASP A 55 32.21 16.47 16.22
C ASP A 55 32.81 15.72 15.02
N ARG A 56 32.44 16.05 13.77
CA ARG A 56 32.80 15.27 12.56
C ARG A 56 33.67 16.03 11.56
N GLY A 57 34.13 17.21 11.94
CA GLY A 57 34.94 18.07 11.09
C GLY A 57 34.12 18.75 9.98
N VAL A 58 34.74 19.01 8.84
CA VAL A 58 34.13 19.76 7.76
C VAL A 58 33.41 18.81 6.80
N ILE A 59 32.21 19.12 6.33
CA ILE A 59 31.46 18.30 5.35
C ILE A 59 30.94 19.17 4.20
N PRO A 60 30.84 18.66 2.97
CA PRO A 60 30.26 19.43 1.87
C PRO A 60 28.74 19.54 1.97
N VAL A 61 28.21 20.68 1.53
CA VAL A 61 26.78 20.84 1.22
C VAL A 61 26.49 20.10 -0.08
N ASN A 62 25.47 19.24 -0.07
CA ASN A 62 24.92 18.56 -1.24
C ASN A 62 23.59 17.85 -0.91
N MET A 63 22.85 17.44 -1.94
CA MET A 63 21.54 16.80 -1.76
C MET A 63 21.28 15.69 -2.78
N TYR A 64 20.81 14.54 -2.28
CA TYR A 64 20.25 13.45 -3.09
C TYR A 64 18.73 13.44 -2.92
N ALA A 65 17.99 13.20 -3.99
CA ALA A 65 16.53 13.20 -3.97
C ALA A 65 15.91 12.20 -4.95
N LEU A 66 14.84 11.53 -4.52
CA LEU A 66 13.91 10.77 -5.35
C LEU A 66 12.56 11.48 -5.36
N ASN A 67 12.23 12.12 -6.48
CA ASN A 67 11.12 13.04 -6.60
C ASN A 67 10.06 12.47 -7.55
N LEU A 68 9.03 11.84 -6.98
CA LEU A 68 8.03 11.08 -7.74
C LEU A 68 6.70 11.83 -7.82
N ALA A 69 6.20 12.00 -9.03
CA ALA A 69 4.88 12.56 -9.29
C ALA A 69 4.22 11.88 -10.49
N THR A 70 2.87 11.83 -10.51
CA THR A 70 2.10 11.24 -11.62
C THR A 70 2.43 11.94 -12.95
N SER A 71 2.24 11.25 -14.07
CA SER A 71 2.41 11.87 -15.39
C SER A 71 1.51 13.11 -15.53
N GLY A 72 2.02 14.17 -16.17
CA GLY A 72 1.30 15.43 -16.32
C GLY A 72 1.23 16.32 -15.06
N ALA A 73 1.94 15.98 -13.98
CA ALA A 73 2.03 16.77 -12.75
C ALA A 73 2.86 18.07 -12.88
N GLY A 74 3.38 18.39 -14.07
CA GLY A 74 4.17 19.59 -14.31
C GLY A 74 5.66 19.47 -13.98
N LYS A 75 6.22 18.26 -13.87
CA LYS A 75 7.65 18.01 -13.56
C LYS A 75 8.59 18.86 -14.41
N GLY A 76 8.60 18.64 -15.73
CA GLY A 76 9.46 19.39 -16.66
C GLY A 76 9.17 20.89 -16.68
N PHE A 77 7.90 21.29 -16.53
CA PHE A 77 7.54 22.71 -16.49
C PHE A 77 8.10 23.40 -15.24
N SER A 78 8.00 22.78 -14.07
CA SER A 78 8.57 23.32 -12.83
C SER A 78 10.10 23.36 -12.84
N THR A 79 10.75 22.34 -13.41
CA THR A 79 12.21 22.34 -13.61
C THR A 79 12.63 23.49 -14.52
N ASN A 80 11.92 23.69 -15.63
CA ASN A 80 12.21 24.80 -16.55
C ASN A 80 12.06 26.17 -15.90
N ILE A 81 11.05 26.38 -15.06
CA ILE A 81 10.89 27.64 -14.32
C ILE A 81 12.07 27.85 -13.36
N LEU A 82 12.44 26.82 -12.59
CA LEU A 82 13.56 26.94 -11.66
C LEU A 82 14.88 27.21 -12.38
N GLU A 83 15.17 26.48 -13.45
CA GLU A 83 16.45 26.62 -14.16
C GLU A 83 16.56 27.93 -14.94
N ASN A 84 15.48 28.34 -15.62
CA ASN A 84 15.52 29.47 -16.56
C ASN A 84 15.00 30.78 -15.99
N GLU A 85 14.20 30.77 -14.92
CA GLU A 85 13.68 31.99 -14.29
C GLU A 85 14.31 32.22 -12.90
N VAL A 86 14.65 31.18 -12.15
CA VAL A 86 15.14 31.33 -10.76
C VAL A 86 16.65 31.27 -10.66
N THR A 87 17.30 30.23 -11.19
CA THR A 87 18.75 30.00 -10.99
C THR A 87 19.62 30.46 -12.16
N HIS A 88 19.02 30.97 -13.24
CA HIS A 88 19.73 31.25 -14.49
C HIS A 88 20.88 32.27 -14.33
N HIS A 89 20.66 33.37 -13.58
CA HIS A 89 21.72 34.35 -13.30
C HIS A 89 22.91 33.72 -12.55
N PHE A 90 22.65 32.90 -11.52
CA PHE A 90 23.71 32.16 -10.82
C PHE A 90 24.50 31.27 -11.78
N ARG A 91 23.80 30.48 -12.61
CA ARG A 91 24.43 29.55 -13.54
C ARG A 91 25.33 30.28 -14.53
N THR A 92 24.85 31.36 -15.13
CA THR A 92 25.62 32.15 -16.10
C THR A 92 26.88 32.74 -15.44
N THR A 93 26.71 33.45 -14.32
CA THR A 93 27.83 34.06 -13.60
C THR A 93 28.86 33.04 -13.11
N PHE A 94 28.42 31.89 -12.62
CA PHE A 94 29.31 30.81 -12.20
C PHE A 94 30.11 30.25 -13.38
N LEU A 95 29.46 29.96 -14.51
CA LEU A 95 30.13 29.40 -15.69
C LEU A 95 31.11 30.40 -16.31
N ASP A 96 30.77 31.68 -16.35
CA ASP A 96 31.64 32.74 -16.85
C ASP A 96 32.89 32.91 -15.99
N SER A 97 32.79 32.69 -14.68
CA SER A 97 33.92 32.81 -13.74
C SER A 97 34.70 31.52 -13.52
N PHE A 98 34.17 30.36 -13.92
CA PHE A 98 34.73 29.04 -13.60
C PHE A 98 36.17 28.87 -14.06
N ASP A 99 36.48 29.23 -15.31
CA ASP A 99 37.84 29.09 -15.85
C ASP A 99 38.82 30.06 -15.16
N THR A 100 38.37 31.26 -14.75
CA THR A 100 39.19 32.19 -13.96
C THR A 100 39.50 31.66 -12.56
N VAL A 101 38.52 31.06 -11.89
CA VAL A 101 38.75 30.37 -10.60
C VAL A 101 39.74 29.23 -10.80
N ALA A 102 39.57 28.44 -11.87
CA ALA A 102 40.44 27.32 -12.16
C ALA A 102 41.88 27.77 -12.39
N GLU A 103 42.13 28.85 -13.14
CA GLU A 103 43.47 29.38 -13.38
C GLU A 103 44.23 29.68 -12.07
N VAL A 104 43.56 30.33 -11.10
CA VAL A 104 44.16 30.64 -9.79
C VAL A 104 44.58 29.36 -9.06
N GLU A 105 43.78 28.30 -9.15
CA GLU A 105 44.06 27.03 -8.48
C GLU A 105 45.10 26.17 -9.21
N LEU A 106 45.11 26.22 -10.55
CA LEU A 106 46.14 25.59 -11.37
C LEU A 106 47.53 26.17 -11.04
N GLU A 107 47.65 27.48 -10.86
CA GLU A 107 48.92 28.11 -10.44
C GLU A 107 49.38 27.62 -9.05
N LYS A 108 48.44 27.38 -8.11
CA LYS A 108 48.78 26.77 -6.81
C LYS A 108 49.27 25.33 -6.98
N ILE A 109 48.70 24.56 -7.91
CA ILE A 109 49.15 23.19 -8.23
C ILE A 109 50.54 23.22 -8.87
N VAL A 110 50.78 24.15 -9.80
CA VAL A 110 52.11 24.36 -10.42
C VAL A 110 53.15 24.65 -9.35
N PHE A 111 52.88 25.59 -8.43
CA PHE A 111 53.78 25.91 -7.32
C PHE A 111 54.08 24.68 -6.44
N LYS A 112 53.05 23.90 -6.09
CA LYS A 112 53.22 22.65 -5.30
C LYS A 112 53.98 21.56 -6.06
N ARG A 113 53.84 21.46 -7.38
CA ARG A 113 54.60 20.52 -8.22
C ARG A 113 56.06 20.98 -8.37
N GLN A 114 56.32 22.27 -8.58
CA GLN A 114 57.67 22.84 -8.62
C GLN A 114 58.44 22.62 -7.32
N ALA A 115 57.77 22.79 -6.17
CA ALA A 115 58.40 22.55 -4.87
C ALA A 115 58.84 21.09 -4.65
N ARG A 116 58.24 20.13 -5.38
CA ARG A 116 58.58 18.70 -5.31
C ARG A 116 59.63 18.28 -6.34
N ASP A 117 59.79 19.05 -7.41
CA ASP A 117 60.76 18.81 -8.48
C ASP A 117 61.46 20.13 -8.88
N PRO A 118 62.39 20.65 -8.02
CA PRO A 118 62.97 21.98 -8.20
C PRO A 118 63.87 22.12 -9.43
N ASP A 119 64.44 21.01 -9.91
CA ASP A 119 65.39 20.97 -11.03
C ASP A 119 64.70 21.05 -12.40
N LYS A 120 63.38 20.84 -12.43
CA LYS A 120 62.58 20.91 -13.64
C LYS A 120 62.18 22.34 -13.95
N ASP A 121 62.26 22.70 -15.23
CA ASP A 121 61.89 24.02 -15.74
C ASP A 121 60.43 24.38 -15.35
N PRO A 122 60.19 25.53 -14.68
CA PRO A 122 58.86 25.94 -14.23
C PRO A 122 57.83 26.06 -15.34
N GLU A 123 58.22 26.55 -16.52
CA GLU A 123 57.32 26.66 -17.68
C GLU A 123 56.89 25.28 -18.19
N THR A 124 57.80 24.30 -18.13
CA THR A 124 57.49 22.91 -18.45
C THR A 124 56.47 22.30 -17.48
N ILE A 125 56.59 22.55 -16.17
CA ILE A 125 55.60 22.07 -15.18
C ILE A 125 54.25 22.75 -15.39
N LYS A 126 54.26 24.07 -15.63
CA LYS A 126 53.04 24.83 -15.94
C LYS A 126 52.33 24.28 -17.17
N ALA A 127 53.03 24.10 -18.28
CA ALA A 127 52.47 23.52 -19.51
C ALA A 127 51.88 22.12 -19.29
N GLN A 128 52.50 21.30 -18.42
CA GLN A 128 51.98 19.97 -18.08
C GLN A 128 50.68 20.02 -17.28
N VAL A 129 50.60 20.90 -16.26
CA VAL A 129 49.39 21.08 -15.44
C VAL A 129 48.22 21.58 -16.28
N TYR A 130 48.44 22.57 -17.14
CA TYR A 130 47.40 23.11 -18.02
C TYR A 130 46.94 22.08 -19.06
N LYS A 131 47.89 21.35 -19.68
CA LYS A 131 47.55 20.26 -20.60
C LYS A 131 46.75 19.16 -19.92
N GLU A 132 47.11 18.77 -18.69
CA GLU A 132 46.34 17.82 -17.88
C GLU A 132 44.91 18.32 -17.67
N TYR A 133 44.73 19.57 -17.28
CA TYR A 133 43.40 20.17 -17.06
C TYR A 133 42.54 20.21 -18.34
N GLU A 134 43.14 20.52 -19.49
CA GLU A 134 42.45 20.54 -20.78
C GLU A 134 42.02 19.14 -21.25
N MET A 135 42.87 18.13 -21.07
CA MET A 135 42.58 16.74 -21.45
C MET A 135 41.42 16.11 -20.66
N LEU A 136 41.03 16.68 -19.52
CA LEU A 136 39.89 16.24 -18.73
C LEU A 136 38.52 16.67 -19.31
N GLY A 137 38.52 17.40 -20.43
CA GLY A 137 37.29 17.86 -21.10
C GLY A 137 36.74 19.17 -20.54
N LYS A 138 35.62 19.66 -21.10
CA LYS A 138 34.94 20.86 -20.58
C LYS A 138 34.06 20.50 -19.39
N TYR A 139 33.88 21.46 -18.48
CA TYR A 139 32.98 21.28 -17.35
C TYR A 139 31.53 21.17 -17.83
N ILE A 140 30.79 20.20 -17.30
CA ILE A 140 29.37 19.99 -17.58
C ILE A 140 28.60 20.34 -16.31
N TYR A 141 27.73 21.35 -16.39
CA TYR A 141 26.99 21.87 -15.24
C TYR A 141 26.07 20.81 -14.61
N SER A 142 25.37 20.03 -15.43
CA SER A 142 24.55 18.88 -15.03
C SER A 142 24.44 17.86 -16.16
N PHE A 143 24.23 16.58 -15.82
CA PHE A 143 24.15 15.46 -16.76
C PHE A 143 23.10 14.43 -16.31
N ASP A 144 22.58 13.64 -17.26
CA ASP A 144 21.49 12.67 -17.02
C ASP A 144 21.94 11.20 -16.97
N SER A 145 23.17 10.93 -17.42
CA SER A 145 23.73 9.60 -17.57
C SER A 145 25.25 9.65 -17.69
N GLY A 146 25.92 8.51 -17.52
CA GLY A 146 27.37 8.43 -17.63
C GLY A 146 27.94 7.06 -17.28
N THR A 147 29.25 7.01 -17.06
CA THR A 147 29.98 5.82 -16.57
C THR A 147 30.87 6.20 -15.39
N SER A 148 31.28 5.25 -14.55
CA SER A 148 32.15 5.58 -13.40
C SER A 148 33.48 6.23 -13.81
N PRO A 149 34.17 5.80 -14.90
CA PRO A 149 35.37 6.47 -15.36
C PRO A 149 35.15 7.93 -15.77
N ALA A 150 34.06 8.23 -16.50
CA ALA A 150 33.73 9.60 -16.89
C ALA A 150 33.46 10.49 -15.67
N LEU A 151 32.75 9.95 -14.66
CA LEU A 151 32.47 10.66 -13.41
C LEU A 151 33.76 10.97 -12.63
N LYS A 152 34.71 10.02 -12.57
CA LYS A 152 36.03 10.23 -11.94
C LYS A 152 36.91 11.20 -12.72
N GLN A 153 36.85 11.19 -14.05
CA GLN A 153 37.54 12.17 -14.89
C GLN A 153 37.01 13.59 -14.63
N MET A 154 35.69 13.77 -14.62
CA MET A 154 35.07 15.06 -14.29
C MET A 154 35.41 15.49 -12.86
N ARG A 155 35.40 14.56 -11.91
CA ARG A 155 35.85 14.82 -10.53
C ARG A 155 37.28 15.36 -10.48
N GLN A 156 38.22 14.76 -11.21
CA GLN A 156 39.60 15.24 -11.26
C GLN A 156 39.67 16.68 -11.79
N LYS A 157 38.87 17.01 -12.83
CA LYS A 157 38.81 18.39 -13.35
C LYS A 157 38.34 19.37 -12.29
N LEU A 158 37.27 19.01 -11.58
CA LEU A 158 36.71 19.83 -10.52
C LEU A 158 37.68 19.98 -9.33
N LEU A 159 38.54 19.00 -9.07
CA LEU A 159 39.59 19.10 -8.06
C LEU A 159 40.76 19.99 -8.49
N MET A 160 41.15 19.93 -9.76
CA MET A 160 42.15 20.84 -10.33
C MET A 160 41.68 22.29 -10.32
N ALA A 161 40.41 22.52 -10.67
CA ALA A 161 39.79 23.84 -10.59
C ALA A 161 39.45 24.26 -9.15
N ASN A 162 39.42 23.31 -8.22
CA ASN A 162 38.87 23.46 -6.86
C ASN A 162 37.52 24.19 -6.84
N ALA A 163 36.69 24.02 -7.87
CA ALA A 163 35.40 24.67 -8.02
C ALA A 163 34.38 23.66 -8.54
N GLY A 164 33.10 23.99 -8.44
CA GLY A 164 32.01 23.22 -9.03
C GLY A 164 31.67 21.90 -8.35
N SER A 165 30.59 21.26 -8.79
CA SER A 165 30.08 19.99 -8.27
C SER A 165 29.70 19.02 -9.38
N MET A 166 29.54 17.75 -9.01
CA MET A 166 28.94 16.73 -9.87
C MET A 166 27.42 16.75 -9.70
N ASN A 167 26.66 16.96 -10.76
CA ASN A 167 25.20 17.11 -10.66
C ASN A 167 24.49 16.14 -11.63
N LEU A 168 24.08 14.99 -11.10
CA LEU A 168 23.36 13.95 -11.83
C LEU A 168 21.85 14.21 -11.71
N ILE A 169 21.16 14.41 -12.83
CA ILE A 169 19.72 14.66 -12.88
C ILE A 169 19.10 13.67 -13.88
N ILE A 170 18.51 12.59 -13.37
CA ILE A 170 17.89 11.55 -14.18
C ILE A 170 16.38 11.82 -14.26
N ASP A 171 15.87 12.05 -15.47
CA ASP A 171 14.42 12.04 -15.71
C ASP A 171 13.91 10.63 -16.03
N GLU A 172 12.63 10.40 -15.76
CA GLU A 172 11.96 9.10 -15.92
C GLU A 172 12.77 7.92 -15.34
N ILE A 173 13.17 8.03 -14.07
CA ILE A 173 14.00 7.05 -13.37
C ILE A 173 13.44 5.63 -13.44
N GLY A 174 12.12 5.44 -13.52
CA GLY A 174 11.54 4.11 -13.75
C GLY A 174 12.08 3.42 -15.00
N SER A 175 12.31 4.18 -16.07
CA SER A 175 12.88 3.66 -17.33
C SER A 175 14.42 3.64 -17.31
N ASN A 176 15.04 4.57 -16.58
CA ASN A 176 16.48 4.82 -16.65
C ASN A 176 17.29 4.21 -15.48
N LEU A 177 16.63 3.62 -14.48
CA LEU A 177 17.28 3.06 -13.28
C LEU A 177 18.33 2.00 -13.64
N LEU A 178 17.93 0.99 -14.43
CA LEU A 178 18.81 -0.12 -14.80
C LEU A 178 20.03 0.34 -15.62
N GLY A 179 19.84 1.32 -16.51
CA GLY A 179 20.92 1.85 -17.34
C GLY A 179 21.95 2.68 -16.58
N ASN A 180 21.61 3.19 -15.39
CA ASN A 180 22.44 4.12 -14.62
C ASN A 180 22.95 3.55 -13.28
N GLN A 181 22.77 2.25 -13.02
CA GLN A 181 23.20 1.59 -11.77
C GLN A 181 24.67 1.86 -11.41
N GLU A 182 25.56 1.82 -12.41
CA GLU A 182 27.00 2.00 -12.20
C GLU A 182 27.33 3.41 -11.66
N VAL A 183 26.72 4.43 -12.26
CA VAL A 183 26.88 5.83 -11.85
C VAL A 183 26.26 6.06 -10.48
N LEU A 184 25.05 5.55 -10.27
CA LEU A 184 24.35 5.66 -8.98
C LEU A 184 25.15 5.00 -7.85
N THR A 185 25.81 3.89 -8.12
CA THR A 185 26.69 3.22 -7.15
C THR A 185 27.89 4.11 -6.81
N THR A 186 28.56 4.68 -7.81
CA THR A 186 29.70 5.59 -7.57
C THR A 186 29.28 6.86 -6.80
N CYS A 187 28.09 7.39 -7.09
CA CYS A 187 27.53 8.52 -6.36
C CYS A 187 27.31 8.22 -4.87
N LEU A 188 27.03 6.98 -4.46
CA LEU A 188 26.86 6.66 -3.03
C LEU A 188 28.12 6.93 -2.21
N GLU A 189 29.30 6.65 -2.77
CA GLU A 189 30.59 6.90 -2.09
C GLU A 189 30.83 8.40 -1.88
N LEU A 190 30.37 9.23 -2.83
CA LEU A 190 30.62 10.66 -2.85
C LEU A 190 29.71 11.47 -1.91
N PHE A 191 28.56 10.95 -1.50
CA PHE A 191 27.57 11.76 -0.79
C PHE A 191 28.07 12.32 0.55
N ASP A 192 28.71 11.48 1.38
CA ASP A 192 29.00 11.83 2.76
C ASP A 192 30.04 12.95 2.83
N VAL A 193 31.23 12.68 2.28
CA VAL A 193 32.40 13.58 2.35
C VAL A 193 32.93 13.99 0.98
N GLY A 194 32.33 13.58 -0.14
CA GLY A 194 32.82 13.93 -1.49
C GLY A 194 34.07 13.16 -1.93
N ALA A 195 34.38 12.02 -1.31
CA ALA A 195 35.55 11.22 -1.63
C ALA A 195 35.15 9.90 -2.32
N VAL A 196 35.94 9.48 -3.30
CA VAL A 196 35.80 8.21 -4.00
C VAL A 196 37.20 7.67 -4.25
N ARG A 197 37.37 6.35 -4.21
CA ARG A 197 38.67 5.73 -4.51
C ARG A 197 38.83 5.51 -6.01
N GLU A 198 40.03 5.75 -6.53
CA GLU A 198 40.34 5.42 -7.91
C GLU A 198 40.41 3.91 -8.14
N LYS A 199 39.93 3.47 -9.32
CA LYS A 199 40.09 2.07 -9.72
C LYS A 199 41.48 1.92 -10.32
N LEU A 200 42.27 0.97 -9.81
CA LEU A 200 43.59 0.70 -10.36
C LEU A 200 43.46 0.10 -11.76
N ILE A 201 43.81 0.87 -12.78
CA ILE A 201 43.86 0.43 -14.18
C ILE A 201 45.31 0.32 -14.66
N LYS A 202 45.54 -0.54 -15.66
CA LYS A 202 46.86 -0.68 -16.31
C LYS A 202 47.20 0.63 -17.03
N ASN A 203 48.39 1.14 -16.78
CA ASN A 203 48.88 2.34 -17.46
C ASN A 203 49.26 2.00 -18.92
N THR A 204 48.56 2.57 -19.89
CA THR A 204 48.82 2.39 -21.33
C THR A 204 48.86 3.74 -22.04
N ALA A 205 49.26 3.78 -23.31
CA ALA A 205 49.22 5.01 -24.12
C ALA A 205 47.80 5.57 -24.26
N GLU A 206 46.79 4.70 -24.21
CA GLU A 206 45.36 5.06 -24.28
C GLU A 206 44.76 5.36 -22.89
N ASN A 207 45.36 4.85 -21.81
CA ASN A 207 44.93 5.01 -20.43
C ASN A 207 46.11 5.45 -19.55
N VAL A 208 46.45 6.74 -19.65
CA VAL A 208 47.51 7.33 -18.83
C VAL A 208 46.94 7.70 -17.47
N ARG A 209 47.53 7.15 -16.40
CA ARG A 209 47.18 7.53 -15.04
C ARG A 209 47.66 8.95 -14.76
N ILE A 210 46.72 9.75 -14.27
CA ILE A 210 46.96 11.12 -13.86
C ILE A 210 47.43 11.12 -12.39
N GLU A 211 48.21 12.12 -12.00
CA GLU A 211 48.57 12.30 -10.59
C GLU A 211 47.29 12.56 -9.77
N GLU A 212 47.07 11.74 -8.74
CA GLU A 212 45.88 11.84 -7.89
C GLU A 212 45.90 13.16 -7.11
N ILE A 213 44.78 13.90 -7.19
CA ILE A 213 44.53 15.04 -6.31
C ILE A 213 43.61 14.56 -5.18
N ILE A 214 44.14 14.53 -3.96
CA ILE A 214 43.35 14.19 -2.78
C ILE A 214 42.45 15.38 -2.44
N GLY A 215 41.15 15.15 -2.48
CA GLY A 215 40.17 16.18 -2.15
C GLY A 215 38.75 15.67 -2.17
N ARG A 216 37.84 16.60 -1.87
CA ARG A 216 36.42 16.33 -1.71
C ARG A 216 35.65 17.06 -2.79
N THR A 217 34.81 16.36 -3.52
CA THR A 217 33.95 16.95 -4.56
C THR A 217 32.49 16.74 -4.18
N PRO A 218 31.73 17.82 -3.92
CA PRO A 218 30.31 17.73 -3.69
C PRO A 218 29.61 17.08 -4.89
N THR A 219 28.64 16.21 -4.60
CA THR A 219 27.82 15.54 -5.62
C THR A 219 26.36 15.69 -5.28
N ASN A 220 25.53 16.05 -6.25
CA ASN A 220 24.08 16.14 -6.14
C ASN A 220 23.43 15.10 -7.08
N VAL A 221 22.34 14.49 -6.64
CA VAL A 221 21.57 13.50 -7.42
C VAL A 221 20.08 13.83 -7.33
N MET A 222 19.43 14.04 -8.46
CA MET A 222 17.97 14.16 -8.56
C MET A 222 17.43 13.06 -9.47
N LEU A 223 16.51 12.26 -8.94
CA LEU A 223 15.84 11.17 -9.65
C LEU A 223 14.37 11.53 -9.82
N PHE A 224 13.98 12.00 -11.01
CA PHE A 224 12.57 12.24 -11.32
C PHE A 224 11.91 11.01 -11.89
N GLY A 225 10.66 10.76 -11.53
CA GLY A 225 9.93 9.64 -12.10
C GLY A 225 8.45 9.69 -11.87
N THR A 226 7.76 8.74 -12.49
CA THR A 226 6.39 8.40 -12.18
C THR A 226 6.37 7.19 -11.24
N PRO A 227 5.53 7.20 -10.19
CA PRO A 227 5.31 6.03 -9.35
C PRO A 227 5.01 4.76 -10.13
N ASP A 228 4.13 4.83 -11.13
CA ASP A 228 3.59 3.64 -11.79
C ASP A 228 4.64 2.81 -12.51
N LYS A 229 5.70 3.45 -13.03
CA LYS A 229 6.81 2.76 -13.71
C LYS A 229 7.85 2.22 -12.75
N LEU A 230 7.96 2.80 -11.56
CA LEU A 230 8.96 2.44 -10.57
C LEU A 230 8.42 1.43 -9.54
N LEU A 231 7.10 1.42 -9.34
CA LEU A 231 6.38 0.65 -8.32
C LEU A 231 5.43 -0.37 -8.97
N ASP A 232 5.90 -1.00 -10.04
CA ASP A 232 5.13 -1.88 -10.91
C ASP A 232 5.15 -3.36 -10.51
N GLY A 233 5.74 -3.71 -9.36
CA GLY A 233 5.90 -5.09 -8.89
C GLY A 233 6.86 -5.95 -9.70
N GLY A 234 7.60 -5.36 -10.65
CA GLY A 234 8.56 -6.05 -11.50
C GLY A 234 10.01 -5.80 -11.10
N LYS A 235 10.94 -6.14 -12.02
CA LYS A 235 12.40 -6.03 -11.80
C LYS A 235 12.86 -4.61 -11.44
N ILE A 236 12.21 -3.58 -11.96
CA ILE A 236 12.56 -2.18 -11.67
C ILE A 236 12.28 -1.85 -10.20
N GLU A 237 11.15 -2.33 -9.68
CA GLU A 237 10.80 -2.18 -8.26
C GLU A 237 11.78 -2.93 -7.36
N ASP A 238 12.14 -4.16 -7.71
CA ASP A 238 13.15 -4.94 -6.96
C ASP A 238 14.49 -4.21 -6.90
N GLU A 239 14.91 -3.63 -8.03
CA GLU A 239 16.14 -2.85 -8.10
C GLU A 239 16.06 -1.55 -7.28
N LEU A 240 14.91 -0.85 -7.30
CA LEU A 240 14.71 0.30 -6.44
C LEU A 240 14.89 -0.09 -4.97
N ASN A 241 14.29 -1.20 -4.54
CA ASN A 241 14.38 -1.66 -3.16
C ASN A 241 15.83 -1.98 -2.77
N SER A 242 16.58 -2.65 -3.65
CA SER A 242 18.03 -2.89 -3.49
C SER A 242 18.82 -1.58 -3.40
N MET A 243 18.54 -0.61 -4.27
CA MET A 243 19.17 0.71 -4.25
C MET A 243 18.89 1.45 -2.92
N LEU A 244 17.66 1.36 -2.40
CA LEU A 244 17.29 1.95 -1.12
C LEU A 244 18.06 1.31 0.04
N GLU A 245 18.14 -0.03 0.08
CA GLU A 245 18.86 -0.80 1.10
C GLU A 245 20.37 -0.53 1.10
N THR A 246 20.99 -0.45 -0.09
CA THR A 246 22.44 -0.24 -0.24
C THR A 246 22.89 1.15 0.20
N GLY A 247 21.97 2.12 0.30
CA GLY A 247 22.24 3.38 0.98
C GLY A 247 21.51 4.60 0.47
N TYR A 248 20.64 4.49 -0.52
CA TYR A 248 19.83 5.63 -0.97
C TYR A 248 18.72 5.99 0.03
N ALA A 249 18.16 5.03 0.78
CA ALA A 249 17.17 5.31 1.83
C ALA A 249 17.68 6.35 2.84
N ARG A 250 18.92 6.18 3.31
CA ARG A 250 19.55 7.08 4.29
C ARG A 250 20.03 8.43 3.74
N ARG A 251 20.16 8.58 2.41
CA ARG A 251 20.75 9.78 1.77
C ARG A 251 19.74 10.64 1.03
N CYS A 252 18.68 10.04 0.51
CA CYS A 252 17.69 10.75 -0.28
C CYS A 252 16.68 11.51 0.57
N PHE A 253 16.28 12.65 0.04
CA PHE A 253 14.95 13.20 0.25
C PHE A 253 13.96 12.55 -0.70
N PHE A 254 12.73 12.39 -0.26
CA PHE A 254 11.67 11.72 -0.98
C PHE A 254 10.49 12.67 -1.14
N SER A 255 9.91 12.70 -2.32
CA SER A 255 8.55 13.17 -2.49
C SER A 255 7.76 12.11 -3.24
N TYR A 256 6.54 11.90 -2.79
CA TYR A 256 5.64 10.91 -3.33
C TYR A 256 4.20 11.36 -3.09
N SER A 257 3.39 11.37 -4.15
CA SER A 257 1.94 11.53 -4.03
C SER A 257 1.25 10.48 -4.87
N LYS A 258 0.22 9.85 -4.29
CA LYS A 258 -0.64 8.87 -4.97
C LYS A 258 -1.58 9.52 -5.99
N GLU A 259 -1.91 10.81 -5.80
CA GLU A 259 -2.83 11.55 -6.65
C GLU A 259 -2.31 12.97 -6.90
N SER A 260 -2.48 13.48 -8.12
CA SER A 260 -2.36 14.91 -8.40
C SER A 260 -3.76 15.54 -8.32
N LYS A 261 -4.06 16.18 -7.18
CA LYS A 261 -5.29 16.97 -7.05
C LYS A 261 -5.08 18.31 -7.75
N LYS A 262 -5.55 18.42 -8.99
CA LYS A 262 -5.71 19.72 -9.64
C LYS A 262 -6.90 20.43 -8.98
N GLU A 263 -6.76 21.70 -8.66
CA GLU A 263 -7.90 22.49 -8.18
C GLU A 263 -8.87 22.73 -9.34
N ILE A 264 -10.04 22.07 -9.30
CA ILE A 264 -11.07 22.11 -10.36
C ILE A 264 -12.00 23.34 -10.18
N THR A 265 -11.88 24.08 -9.07
CA THR A 265 -12.82 25.13 -8.67
C THR A 265 -12.55 26.51 -9.28
N MET A 266 -11.45 26.70 -10.01
CA MET A 266 -11.04 28.02 -10.52
C MET A 266 -11.59 28.32 -11.92
N THR A 267 -12.11 29.54 -12.13
CA THR A 267 -12.61 29.97 -13.45
C THR A 267 -11.46 30.21 -14.45
N PRO A 268 -11.72 30.14 -15.77
CA PRO A 268 -10.70 30.45 -16.78
C PRO A 268 -10.09 31.85 -16.67
N LEU A 269 -10.86 32.85 -16.22
CA LEU A 269 -10.37 34.22 -16.05
C LEU A 269 -9.44 34.35 -14.84
N GLU A 270 -9.78 33.71 -13.71
CA GLU A 270 -8.91 33.64 -12.54
C GLU A 270 -7.61 32.90 -12.89
N ARG A 271 -7.71 31.79 -13.63
CA ARG A 271 -6.56 31.06 -14.16
C ARG A 271 -5.66 31.94 -15.03
N TYR A 272 -6.24 32.70 -15.96
CA TYR A 272 -5.47 33.60 -16.82
C TYR A 272 -4.78 34.70 -16.00
N LYS A 273 -5.49 35.32 -15.04
CA LYS A 273 -4.92 36.35 -14.16
C LYS A 273 -3.79 35.81 -13.29
N MET A 274 -3.89 34.58 -12.79
CA MET A 274 -2.81 33.93 -12.05
C MET A 274 -1.59 33.65 -12.94
N MET A 275 -1.80 33.07 -14.13
CA MET A 275 -0.70 32.78 -15.07
C MET A 275 0.00 34.04 -15.61
N THR A 276 -0.69 35.19 -15.60
CA THR A 276 -0.18 36.48 -16.12
C THR A 276 0.17 37.49 -15.02
N SER A 277 0.19 37.06 -13.76
CA SER A 277 0.50 37.92 -12.61
C SER A 277 1.89 38.54 -12.73
N LYS A 278 1.95 39.88 -12.83
CA LYS A 278 3.21 40.64 -12.89
C LYS A 278 3.98 40.66 -11.55
N VAL A 279 3.26 40.50 -10.43
CA VAL A 279 3.87 40.48 -9.07
C VAL A 279 4.77 39.26 -8.92
N THR A 280 4.29 38.10 -9.39
CA THR A 280 5.02 36.83 -9.42
C THR A 280 6.32 36.94 -10.22
N SER A 281 6.26 37.56 -11.41
CA SER A 281 7.45 37.79 -12.24
C SER A 281 8.48 38.73 -11.59
N GLY A 282 8.03 39.76 -10.87
CA GLY A 282 8.92 40.70 -10.19
C GLY A 282 9.73 40.06 -9.05
N PHE A 283 9.10 39.20 -8.24
CA PHE A 283 9.81 38.45 -7.20
C PHE A 283 10.86 37.51 -7.80
N LEU A 284 10.49 36.69 -8.79
CA LEU A 284 11.43 35.73 -9.40
C LEU A 284 12.67 36.41 -9.97
N GLU A 285 12.50 37.52 -10.70
CA GLU A 285 13.63 38.27 -11.25
C GLU A 285 14.53 38.83 -10.15
N SER A 286 13.93 39.49 -9.14
CA SER A 286 14.72 40.07 -8.02
C SER A 286 15.47 39.00 -7.22
N TYR A 287 14.85 37.84 -7.02
CA TYR A 287 15.45 36.72 -6.32
C TYR A 287 16.53 36.04 -7.17
N SER A 288 16.30 35.91 -8.48
CA SER A 288 17.30 35.39 -9.40
C SER A 288 18.56 36.26 -9.43
N GLN A 289 18.40 37.59 -9.43
CA GLN A 289 19.53 38.52 -9.30
C GLN A 289 20.25 38.39 -7.95
N LYS A 290 19.51 38.20 -6.84
CA LYS A 290 20.11 37.89 -5.53
C LYS A 290 20.98 36.63 -5.62
N LEU A 291 20.46 35.56 -6.21
CA LEU A 291 21.21 34.32 -6.42
C LEU A 291 22.41 34.52 -7.35
N GLY A 292 22.28 35.31 -8.42
CA GLY A 292 23.40 35.66 -9.30
C GLY A 292 24.61 36.22 -8.57
N ARG A 293 24.40 37.09 -7.57
CA ARG A 293 25.49 37.63 -6.74
C ARG A 293 26.21 36.58 -5.90
N LEU A 294 25.53 35.50 -5.53
CA LEU A 294 26.13 34.42 -4.75
C LEU A 294 27.13 33.58 -5.57
N ALA A 295 27.10 33.68 -6.90
CA ALA A 295 28.06 33.03 -7.78
C ALA A 295 29.42 33.77 -7.87
N ASP A 296 29.55 34.93 -7.23
CA ASP A 296 30.80 35.69 -7.20
C ASP A 296 31.95 34.87 -6.57
N MET A 297 33.16 35.01 -7.12
CA MET A 297 34.35 34.27 -6.67
C MET A 297 34.67 34.46 -5.18
N SER A 298 34.28 35.60 -4.58
CA SER A 298 34.46 35.86 -3.14
C SER A 298 33.67 34.91 -2.24
N ASN A 299 32.60 34.31 -2.76
CA ASN A 299 31.77 33.34 -2.03
C ASN A 299 32.26 31.89 -2.18
N MET A 300 33.31 31.64 -2.97
CA MET A 300 33.89 30.31 -3.14
C MET A 300 34.49 29.80 -1.82
N HIS A 301 34.30 28.52 -1.52
CA HIS A 301 34.82 27.85 -0.32
C HIS A 301 34.30 28.39 1.01
N LYS A 302 33.12 29.03 1.04
CA LYS A 302 32.48 29.47 2.28
C LYS A 302 32.36 28.30 3.27
N VAL A 303 32.86 28.50 4.49
CA VAL A 303 32.78 27.50 5.57
C VAL A 303 31.79 27.99 6.61
N LEU A 304 30.60 27.41 6.60
CA LEU A 304 29.53 27.70 7.54
C LEU A 304 29.88 27.11 8.91
N THR A 305 29.94 27.97 9.92
CA THR A 305 30.08 27.58 11.33
C THR A 305 28.72 27.59 12.02
N MET A 306 28.59 26.89 13.14
CA MET A 306 27.39 26.92 13.97
C MET A 306 27.79 27.17 15.42
N ASP A 307 26.91 27.77 16.19
CA ASP A 307 27.11 27.93 17.63
C ASP A 307 26.83 26.61 18.38
N GLU A 308 27.12 26.63 19.69
CA GLU A 308 26.89 25.47 20.55
C GLU A 308 25.39 25.10 20.61
N ASP A 309 24.50 26.09 20.69
CA ASP A 309 23.06 25.86 20.76
C ASP A 309 22.53 25.13 19.51
N THR A 310 22.96 25.55 18.31
CA THR A 310 22.59 24.89 17.05
C THR A 310 23.20 23.50 16.96
N ALA A 311 24.45 23.31 17.40
CA ALA A 311 25.08 21.99 17.43
C ALA A 311 24.35 21.03 18.38
N VAL A 312 23.96 21.49 19.57
CA VAL A 312 23.15 20.74 20.54
C VAL A 312 21.77 20.44 19.97
N GLY A 313 21.16 21.38 19.26
CA GLY A 313 19.91 21.15 18.53
C GLY A 313 20.00 20.02 17.52
N LEU A 314 21.07 19.98 16.71
CA LEU A 314 21.29 18.89 15.76
C LEU A 314 21.45 17.53 16.47
N ILE A 315 22.20 17.50 17.57
CA ILE A 315 22.42 16.28 18.36
C ILE A 315 21.11 15.80 18.98
N GLN A 316 20.29 16.71 19.53
CA GLN A 316 18.97 16.39 20.05
C GLN A 316 18.10 15.74 18.97
N TYR A 317 18.07 16.31 17.76
CA TYR A 317 17.31 15.73 16.64
C TYR A 317 17.85 14.36 16.22
N GLN A 318 19.17 14.17 16.21
CA GLN A 318 19.80 12.86 15.98
C GLN A 318 19.31 11.84 17.02
N MET A 319 19.36 12.17 18.31
CA MET A 319 18.93 11.28 19.39
C MET A 319 17.44 10.91 19.29
N ASP A 320 16.59 11.87 18.94
CA ASP A 320 15.17 11.63 18.73
C ASP A 320 14.91 10.68 17.55
N CYS A 321 15.62 10.87 16.44
CA CYS A 321 15.56 9.97 15.29
C CYS A 321 16.02 8.55 15.65
N GLU A 322 17.12 8.41 16.39
CA GLU A 322 17.65 7.12 16.83
C GLU A 322 16.70 6.41 17.79
N ARG A 323 16.08 7.14 18.73
CA ARG A 323 15.07 6.60 19.65
C ARG A 323 13.89 6.02 18.89
N ILE A 324 13.32 6.79 17.95
CA ILE A 324 12.20 6.33 17.12
C ILE A 324 12.60 5.13 16.26
N ALA A 325 13.81 5.14 15.69
CA ALA A 325 14.32 4.02 14.89
C ALA A 325 14.46 2.73 15.72
N ASN A 326 14.88 2.83 16.99
CA ASN A 326 15.03 1.68 17.88
C ASN A 326 13.68 1.03 18.27
N GLU A 327 12.61 1.81 18.29
CA GLU A 327 11.25 1.33 18.56
C GLU A 327 10.64 0.56 17.38
N LEU A 328 11.18 0.71 16.16
CA LEU A 328 10.67 0.03 14.97
C LEU A 328 11.02 -1.48 14.95
N PRO A 329 10.21 -2.32 14.29
CA PRO A 329 10.54 -3.72 14.06
C PRO A 329 11.80 -3.93 13.18
N GLU A 330 12.55 -5.01 13.38
CA GLU A 330 13.78 -5.31 12.60
C GLU A 330 13.54 -5.44 11.09
N HIS A 331 12.38 -5.95 10.68
CA HIS A 331 12.04 -6.11 9.27
C HIS A 331 11.79 -4.78 8.54
N GLU A 332 11.65 -3.65 9.25
CA GLU A 332 11.56 -2.31 8.67
C GLU A 332 12.95 -1.68 8.47
N SER A 333 13.91 -2.46 7.97
CA SER A 333 15.34 -2.09 7.86
C SER A 333 15.56 -0.78 7.09
N GLN A 334 14.85 -0.59 5.96
CA GLN A 334 14.94 0.62 5.14
C GLN A 334 14.46 1.87 5.90
N ARG A 335 13.35 1.76 6.65
CA ARG A 335 12.80 2.87 7.45
C ARG A 335 13.69 3.21 8.64
N LYS A 336 14.23 2.18 9.31
CA LYS A 336 15.24 2.35 10.36
C LYS A 336 16.46 3.09 9.83
N ALA A 337 17.02 2.64 8.71
CA ALA A 337 18.20 3.25 8.11
C ALA A 337 17.95 4.72 7.71
N GLU A 338 16.77 5.04 7.18
CA GLU A 338 16.41 6.42 6.85
C GLU A 338 16.31 7.30 8.10
N LEU A 339 15.60 6.85 9.14
CA LEU A 339 15.44 7.57 10.41
C LEU A 339 16.78 7.82 11.09
N THR A 340 17.58 6.77 11.32
CA THR A 340 18.88 6.86 12.00
C THR A 340 19.84 7.86 11.33
N HIS A 341 19.68 8.14 10.04
CA HIS A 341 20.55 9.05 9.30
C HIS A 341 19.87 10.37 8.87
N ARG A 342 18.61 10.59 9.26
CA ARG A 342 17.81 11.72 8.80
C ARG A 342 18.41 13.08 9.16
N TYR A 343 18.98 13.21 10.36
CA TYR A 343 19.67 14.42 10.80
C TYR A 343 20.80 14.85 9.85
N PHE A 344 21.51 13.89 9.23
CA PHE A 344 22.67 14.20 8.41
C PHE A 344 22.28 14.85 7.08
N LYS A 345 21.19 14.37 6.45
CA LYS A 345 20.64 14.99 5.24
C LYS A 345 19.95 16.33 5.56
N ALA A 346 19.30 16.45 6.73
CA ALA A 346 18.74 17.72 7.21
C ALA A 346 19.83 18.80 7.36
N LEU A 347 20.97 18.45 7.98
CA LEU A 347 22.11 19.34 8.14
C LEU A 347 22.66 19.85 6.80
N LYS A 348 22.81 18.97 5.82
CA LYS A 348 23.34 19.35 4.49
C LYS A 348 22.42 20.35 3.79
N VAL A 349 21.10 20.15 3.83
CA VAL A 349 20.13 21.11 3.26
C VAL A 349 20.07 22.41 4.07
N ALA A 350 20.24 22.36 5.40
CA ALA A 350 20.35 23.56 6.22
C ALA A 350 21.54 24.43 5.80
N GLY A 351 22.67 23.81 5.43
CA GLY A 351 23.81 24.55 4.84
C GLY A 351 23.50 25.18 3.49
N ALA A 352 22.64 24.56 2.68
CA ALA A 352 22.16 25.17 1.43
C ALA A 352 21.28 26.39 1.71
N TYR A 353 20.40 26.33 2.72
CA TYR A 353 19.58 27.47 3.14
C TYR A 353 20.44 28.62 3.66
N ALA A 354 21.39 28.34 4.54
CA ALA A 354 22.32 29.35 5.03
C ALA A 354 23.10 30.06 3.89
N PHE A 355 23.51 29.31 2.86
CA PHE A 355 24.17 29.89 1.70
C PHE A 355 23.26 30.80 0.88
N VAL A 356 22.03 30.39 0.56
CA VAL A 356 21.11 31.23 -0.23
C VAL A 356 20.60 32.46 0.52
N ASP A 357 20.65 32.42 1.85
CA ASP A 357 20.39 33.57 2.71
C ASP A 357 21.61 34.47 2.91
N ASP A 358 22.74 34.15 2.27
CA ASP A 358 24.02 34.86 2.39
C ASP A 358 24.53 34.93 3.85
N SER A 359 24.19 33.90 4.65
CA SER A 359 24.59 33.80 6.04
C SER A 359 26.02 33.25 6.16
N ASP A 360 26.81 33.81 7.06
CA ASP A 360 28.14 33.27 7.42
C ASP A 360 28.06 32.08 8.37
N GLU A 361 26.91 31.93 9.05
CA GLU A 361 26.67 30.90 10.04
C GLU A 361 25.43 30.06 9.70
N LEU A 362 25.47 28.78 10.07
CA LEU A 362 24.32 27.89 10.08
C LEU A 362 23.60 28.10 11.43
N THR A 363 22.56 28.93 11.40
CA THR A 363 21.72 29.25 12.57
C THR A 363 20.72 28.14 12.89
N MET A 364 20.14 28.20 14.09
CA MET A 364 19.04 27.32 14.50
C MET A 364 17.86 27.34 13.52
N ASP A 365 17.51 28.50 12.97
CA ASP A 365 16.42 28.61 11.98
C ASP A 365 16.73 27.80 10.71
N HIS A 366 17.95 27.91 10.16
CA HIS A 366 18.36 27.12 8.99
C HIS A 366 18.30 25.62 9.28
N LEU A 367 18.75 25.21 10.47
CA LEU A 367 18.68 23.82 10.91
C LEU A 367 17.22 23.33 10.94
N GLU A 368 16.33 24.08 11.58
CA GLU A 368 14.93 23.71 11.72
C GLU A 368 14.19 23.68 10.37
N TYR A 369 14.53 24.56 9.42
CA TYR A 369 14.04 24.47 8.04
C TYR A 369 14.46 23.16 7.37
N GLY A 370 15.71 22.75 7.54
CA GLY A 370 16.24 21.48 7.03
C GLY A 370 15.55 20.27 7.68
N ILE A 371 15.33 20.32 9.00
CA ILE A 371 14.59 19.30 9.75
C ILE A 371 13.16 19.17 9.24
N LYS A 372 12.45 20.30 9.07
CA LYS A 372 11.07 20.30 8.59
C LYS A 372 10.93 19.65 7.21
N LEU A 373 11.86 19.92 6.30
CA LEU A 373 11.90 19.24 5.00
C LEU A 373 12.19 17.75 5.14
N ALA A 374 13.14 17.38 6.00
CA ALA A 374 13.52 15.98 6.21
C ALA A 374 12.39 15.14 6.81
N GLU A 375 11.62 15.68 7.74
CA GLU A 375 10.43 15.03 8.32
C GLU A 375 9.32 14.85 7.28
N ALA A 376 8.97 15.91 6.53
CA ALA A 376 7.98 15.81 5.45
C ALA A 376 8.40 14.80 4.37
N SER A 377 9.70 14.75 4.06
CA SER A 377 10.29 13.71 3.21
C SER A 377 10.20 12.31 3.82
N GLY A 378 10.37 12.17 5.13
CA GLY A 378 10.27 10.89 5.84
C GLY A 378 8.87 10.30 5.77
N GLU A 379 7.83 11.15 5.89
CA GLU A 379 6.44 10.75 5.67
C GLU A 379 6.21 10.24 4.23
N ALA A 380 6.70 10.98 3.23
CA ALA A 380 6.60 10.55 1.84
C ALA A 380 7.34 9.23 1.58
N PHE A 381 8.48 9.00 2.24
CA PHE A 381 9.20 7.73 2.17
C PHE A 381 8.39 6.57 2.77
N GLN A 382 7.73 6.77 3.91
CA GLN A 382 6.86 5.75 4.49
C GLN A 382 5.71 5.39 3.54
N MET A 383 5.10 6.39 2.89
CA MET A 383 4.07 6.15 1.88
C MET A 383 4.56 5.36 0.67
N LEU A 384 5.83 5.56 0.28
CA LEU A 384 6.49 4.82 -0.80
C LEU A 384 6.68 3.34 -0.44
N LEU A 385 7.01 3.05 0.82
CA LEU A 385 7.21 1.69 1.34
C LEU A 385 5.89 0.95 1.59
N SER A 386 4.85 1.65 2.03
CA SER A 386 3.55 1.06 2.42
C SER A 386 2.63 0.75 1.24
N ARG A 387 3.19 0.37 0.08
CA ARG A 387 2.40 0.15 -1.14
C ARG A 387 1.70 -1.21 -1.15
N ASP A 388 0.59 -1.31 -1.87
CA ASP A 388 -0.12 -2.57 -2.07
C ASP A 388 0.79 -3.57 -2.80
N ARG A 389 0.92 -4.77 -2.24
CA ARG A 389 1.64 -5.88 -2.90
C ARG A 389 0.90 -6.31 -4.18
N PRO A 390 1.57 -6.94 -5.16
CA PRO A 390 0.94 -7.34 -6.42
C PRO A 390 -0.38 -8.11 -6.28
N TYR A 391 -0.46 -9.06 -5.35
CA TYR A 391 -1.68 -9.83 -5.10
C TYR A 391 -2.82 -8.98 -4.49
N VAL A 392 -2.50 -7.92 -3.72
CA VAL A 392 -3.48 -6.97 -3.19
C VAL A 392 -4.04 -6.11 -4.32
N LYS A 393 -3.15 -5.63 -5.21
CA LYS A 393 -3.54 -4.89 -6.41
C LYS A 393 -4.45 -5.74 -7.30
N LEU A 394 -4.13 -7.02 -7.49
CA LEU A 394 -4.96 -7.97 -8.25
C LEU A 394 -6.37 -8.13 -7.63
N ALA A 395 -6.46 -8.34 -6.32
CA ALA A 395 -7.75 -8.48 -5.64
C ALA A 395 -8.62 -7.23 -5.78
N LYS A 396 -8.02 -6.04 -5.61
CA LYS A 396 -8.71 -4.76 -5.81
C LYS A 396 -9.12 -4.53 -7.25
N TYR A 397 -8.29 -4.95 -8.22
CA TYR A 397 -8.62 -4.85 -9.64
C TYR A 397 -9.85 -5.71 -9.97
N LEU A 398 -9.80 -7.00 -9.64
CA LEU A 398 -10.90 -7.94 -9.90
C LEU A 398 -12.21 -7.50 -9.23
N ALA A 399 -12.14 -6.91 -8.03
CA ALA A 399 -13.33 -6.39 -7.34
C ALA A 399 -13.97 -5.17 -8.01
N ASN A 400 -13.21 -4.40 -8.80
CA ASN A 400 -13.65 -3.12 -9.37
C ASN A 400 -13.89 -3.18 -10.88
N VAL A 401 -13.25 -4.10 -11.61
CA VAL A 401 -13.33 -4.18 -13.07
C VAL A 401 -14.74 -4.51 -13.57
N GLY A 402 -15.54 -5.24 -12.76
CA GLY A 402 -16.97 -5.47 -13.01
C GLY A 402 -17.28 -6.43 -14.17
N ILE A 403 -16.27 -7.04 -14.78
CA ILE A 403 -16.38 -8.03 -15.86
C ILE A 403 -15.55 -9.26 -15.53
N ASP A 404 -15.85 -10.38 -16.19
CA ASP A 404 -15.01 -11.58 -16.13
C ASP A 404 -13.71 -11.36 -16.92
N CYS A 405 -12.57 -11.64 -16.29
CA CYS A 405 -11.24 -11.51 -16.90
C CYS A 405 -10.60 -12.88 -17.14
N THR A 406 -9.93 -13.04 -18.27
CA THR A 406 -9.06 -14.19 -18.56
C THR A 406 -7.61 -13.88 -18.17
N HIS A 407 -6.74 -14.90 -18.14
CA HIS A 407 -5.30 -14.66 -17.92
C HIS A 407 -4.68 -13.69 -18.95
N PRO A 408 -4.97 -13.79 -20.26
CA PRO A 408 -4.56 -12.78 -21.24
C PRO A 408 -5.00 -11.36 -20.90
N ASP A 409 -6.27 -11.14 -20.52
CA ASP A 409 -6.77 -9.80 -20.18
C ASP A 409 -5.97 -9.20 -19.01
N LEU A 410 -5.77 -10.00 -17.95
CA LEU A 410 -4.97 -9.58 -16.79
C LEU A 410 -3.51 -9.29 -17.15
N MET A 411 -2.92 -10.04 -18.09
CA MET A 411 -1.55 -9.81 -18.55
C MET A 411 -1.40 -8.52 -19.35
N GLU A 412 -2.46 -8.11 -20.07
CA GLU A 412 -2.51 -6.85 -20.82
C GLU A 412 -2.76 -5.66 -19.88
N ASP A 413 -3.72 -5.79 -18.97
CA ASP A 413 -4.16 -4.73 -18.07
C ASP A 413 -3.18 -4.47 -16.91
N LEU A 414 -2.50 -5.51 -16.40
CA LEU A 414 -1.71 -5.44 -15.17
C LEU A 414 -0.24 -5.76 -15.43
N SER A 415 0.62 -4.74 -15.36
CA SER A 415 2.06 -4.86 -15.60
C SER A 415 2.77 -5.87 -14.68
N PHE A 416 2.28 -6.05 -13.44
CA PHE A 416 2.80 -7.01 -12.46
C PHE A 416 2.30 -8.45 -12.67
N TYR A 417 1.24 -8.65 -13.46
CA TYR A 417 0.64 -9.98 -13.66
C TYR A 417 1.34 -10.72 -14.80
N LYS A 418 2.61 -11.06 -14.59
CA LYS A 418 3.49 -11.73 -15.57
C LYS A 418 4.12 -13.00 -14.99
N GLY A 419 4.85 -13.74 -15.82
CA GLY A 419 5.61 -14.93 -15.40
C GLY A 419 5.02 -16.24 -15.88
N SER A 420 5.45 -17.36 -15.28
CA SER A 420 4.97 -18.70 -15.61
C SER A 420 3.53 -18.92 -15.14
N ALA A 421 2.85 -19.95 -15.67
CA ALA A 421 1.50 -20.30 -15.22
C ALA A 421 1.44 -20.59 -13.72
N SER A 422 2.49 -21.18 -13.15
CA SER A 422 2.59 -21.44 -11.71
C SER A 422 2.61 -20.16 -10.88
N GLN A 423 3.40 -19.16 -11.29
CA GLN A 423 3.50 -17.88 -10.58
C GLN A 423 2.17 -17.10 -10.60
N ARG A 424 1.47 -17.12 -11.74
CA ARG A 424 0.15 -16.48 -11.86
C ARG A 424 -0.89 -17.17 -10.99
N ASN A 425 -0.90 -18.50 -10.95
CA ASN A 425 -1.80 -19.26 -10.09
C ASN A 425 -1.55 -18.96 -8.60
N GLU A 426 -0.29 -18.89 -8.18
CA GLU A 426 0.07 -18.49 -6.82
C GLU A 426 -0.39 -17.06 -6.50
N MET A 427 -0.27 -16.13 -7.46
CA MET A 427 -0.77 -14.76 -7.29
C MET A 427 -2.28 -14.71 -7.10
N ILE A 428 -3.05 -15.49 -7.85
CA ILE A 428 -4.51 -15.61 -7.68
C ILE A 428 -4.85 -16.18 -6.30
N VAL A 429 -4.13 -17.22 -5.84
CA VAL A 429 -4.32 -17.82 -4.51
C VAL A 429 -4.08 -16.77 -3.41
N ASN A 430 -2.98 -16.03 -3.50
CA ASN A 430 -2.65 -14.98 -2.55
C ASN A 430 -3.67 -13.82 -2.59
N ALA A 431 -4.14 -13.44 -3.78
CA ALA A 431 -5.18 -12.42 -3.95
C ALA A 431 -6.51 -12.87 -3.34
N THR A 432 -6.86 -14.15 -3.50
CA THR A 432 -8.08 -14.75 -2.93
C THR A 432 -8.01 -14.78 -1.41
N ALA A 433 -6.87 -15.21 -0.85
CA ALA A 433 -6.64 -15.23 0.60
C ALA A 433 -6.70 -13.83 1.23
N TRP A 434 -6.09 -12.84 0.57
CA TRP A 434 -6.18 -11.44 1.01
C TRP A 434 -7.60 -10.89 0.85
N GLY A 435 -8.27 -11.22 -0.25
CA GLY A 435 -9.64 -10.81 -0.53
C GLY A 435 -10.60 -11.22 0.57
N TYR A 436 -10.54 -12.47 1.03
CA TYR A 436 -11.42 -12.95 2.11
C TYR A 436 -11.31 -12.13 3.40
N LYS A 437 -10.10 -11.68 3.76
CA LYS A 437 -9.88 -10.83 4.94
C LYS A 437 -10.39 -9.40 4.76
N ASN A 438 -10.62 -8.98 3.52
CA ASN A 438 -10.99 -7.61 3.14
C ASN A 438 -12.35 -7.56 2.44
N ASN A 439 -13.22 -8.55 2.68
CA ASN A 439 -14.58 -8.63 2.11
C ASN A 439 -14.61 -8.62 0.58
N ILE A 440 -13.62 -9.22 -0.08
CA ILE A 440 -13.59 -9.42 -1.54
C ILE A 440 -13.63 -10.92 -1.83
N ILE A 441 -14.55 -11.33 -2.69
CA ILE A 441 -14.59 -12.70 -3.23
C ILE A 441 -14.02 -12.69 -4.63
N ILE A 442 -13.20 -13.67 -4.94
CA ILE A 442 -12.75 -13.98 -6.30
C ILE A 442 -13.39 -15.31 -6.70
N LYS A 443 -14.13 -15.30 -7.81
CA LYS A 443 -14.81 -16.47 -8.40
C LYS A 443 -14.00 -16.97 -9.61
N LYS A 444 -14.01 -18.29 -9.81
CA LYS A 444 -13.43 -18.98 -10.98
C LYS A 444 -14.51 -19.70 -11.76
N SER A 445 -14.60 -19.45 -13.05
CA SER A 445 -15.47 -20.23 -13.96
C SER A 445 -14.72 -20.76 -15.17
N PHE A 446 -15.14 -21.92 -15.65
CA PHE A 446 -14.59 -22.55 -16.85
C PHE A 446 -15.66 -22.64 -17.92
N THR A 447 -15.39 -22.06 -19.09
CA THR A 447 -16.26 -22.18 -20.28
C THR A 447 -15.37 -22.66 -21.43
N ASP A 448 -15.70 -23.81 -22.02
CA ASP A 448 -14.95 -24.41 -23.14
C ASP A 448 -13.44 -24.54 -22.90
N GLY A 449 -13.04 -24.83 -21.66
CA GLY A 449 -11.63 -24.98 -21.27
C GLY A 449 -10.89 -23.66 -20.96
N VAL A 450 -11.57 -22.51 -21.06
CA VAL A 450 -11.03 -21.19 -20.70
C VAL A 450 -11.41 -20.84 -19.26
N GLU A 451 -10.43 -20.47 -18.45
CA GLU A 451 -10.62 -19.97 -17.07
C GLU A 451 -10.94 -18.47 -17.09
N PHE A 452 -12.05 -18.11 -16.43
CA PHE A 452 -12.50 -16.75 -16.19
C PHE A 452 -12.46 -16.45 -14.69
N LEU A 453 -12.01 -15.24 -14.36
CA LEU A 453 -11.88 -14.71 -13.01
C LEU A 453 -12.77 -13.49 -12.85
N SER A 454 -13.59 -13.45 -11.81
CA SER A 454 -14.34 -12.24 -11.43
C SER A 454 -14.22 -11.96 -9.94
N GLY A 455 -14.24 -10.68 -9.57
CA GLY A 455 -14.22 -10.24 -8.18
C GLY A 455 -15.48 -9.48 -7.78
N GLU A 456 -15.91 -9.65 -6.53
CA GLU A 456 -17.00 -8.86 -5.95
C GLU A 456 -16.66 -8.43 -4.53
N ALA A 457 -16.86 -7.15 -4.21
CA ALA A 457 -16.77 -6.65 -2.85
C ALA A 457 -18.09 -6.92 -2.10
N LEU A 458 -18.02 -7.74 -1.06
CA LEU A 458 -19.15 -8.08 -0.21
C LEU A 458 -19.49 -6.95 0.74
N LYS A 459 -20.79 -6.68 0.87
CA LYS A 459 -21.32 -5.75 1.86
C LYS A 459 -21.74 -6.51 3.12
N PRO A 460 -21.20 -6.20 4.31
CA PRO A 460 -21.68 -6.77 5.57
C PRO A 460 -23.19 -6.54 5.75
N THR A 461 -23.88 -7.52 6.33
CA THR A 461 -25.32 -7.42 6.61
C THR A 461 -25.59 -6.37 7.70
N ASP A 462 -26.52 -5.46 7.40
CA ASP A 462 -27.07 -4.51 8.35
C ASP A 462 -28.39 -5.08 8.90
N LEU A 463 -28.40 -5.52 10.17
CA LEU A 463 -29.58 -6.11 10.81
C LEU A 463 -30.77 -5.14 10.95
N THR A 464 -30.56 -3.84 10.73
CA THR A 464 -31.66 -2.86 10.68
C THR A 464 -32.36 -2.83 9.32
N LYS A 465 -31.79 -3.48 8.31
CA LYS A 465 -32.24 -3.44 6.90
C LYS A 465 -32.31 -4.84 6.28
N MET A 466 -33.05 -5.73 6.91
CA MET A 466 -33.35 -7.06 6.37
C MET A 466 -34.23 -6.94 5.12
N VAL A 467 -33.85 -7.65 4.05
CA VAL A 467 -34.55 -7.62 2.77
C VAL A 467 -35.83 -8.44 2.88
N ILE A 468 -36.99 -7.79 2.82
CA ILE A 468 -38.28 -8.46 2.88
C ILE A 468 -39.26 -7.87 1.86
N SER A 469 -40.09 -8.72 1.28
CA SER A 469 -41.28 -8.27 0.57
C SER A 469 -42.51 -8.98 1.08
N TYR A 470 -43.64 -8.30 1.14
CA TYR A 470 -44.88 -8.89 1.64
C TYR A 470 -46.12 -8.40 0.92
N THR A 471 -47.17 -9.22 0.92
CA THR A 471 -48.51 -8.91 0.40
C THR A 471 -49.59 -9.54 1.30
N ALA A 472 -50.77 -8.90 1.34
CA ALA A 472 -51.97 -9.46 1.96
C ALA A 472 -52.98 -9.98 0.91
N ASN A 473 -52.61 -9.96 -0.38
CA ASN A 473 -53.49 -10.42 -1.45
C ASN A 473 -53.66 -11.94 -1.41
N GLY A 474 -54.91 -12.41 -1.56
CA GLY A 474 -55.25 -13.83 -1.50
C GLY A 474 -54.70 -14.68 -2.66
N ASP A 475 -54.34 -14.06 -3.78
CA ASP A 475 -53.74 -14.73 -4.95
C ASP A 475 -52.26 -15.14 -4.72
N MET A 476 -51.63 -14.61 -3.67
CA MET A 476 -50.24 -14.87 -3.27
C MET A 476 -49.18 -14.50 -4.32
N THR A 477 -49.58 -13.84 -5.41
CA THR A 477 -48.74 -13.53 -6.57
C THR A 477 -48.62 -12.03 -6.83
N THR A 478 -49.62 -11.23 -6.47
CA THR A 478 -49.63 -9.78 -6.77
C THR A 478 -49.54 -8.91 -5.51
N GLY A 479 -49.23 -7.62 -5.73
CA GLY A 479 -49.26 -6.59 -4.68
C GLY A 479 -48.15 -6.70 -3.64
N TYR A 480 -47.02 -7.32 -3.96
CA TYR A 480 -45.87 -7.34 -3.06
C TYR A 480 -45.26 -5.94 -2.90
N VAL A 481 -45.13 -5.51 -1.65
CA VAL A 481 -44.40 -4.30 -1.28
C VAL A 481 -42.99 -4.69 -0.86
N ASN A 482 -41.98 -4.10 -1.50
CA ASN A 482 -40.58 -4.27 -1.14
C ASN A 482 -40.23 -3.34 0.01
N ASP A 483 -39.63 -3.87 1.08
CA ASP A 483 -39.29 -3.11 2.28
C ASP A 483 -37.95 -3.56 2.87
N HIS A 484 -37.39 -2.75 3.77
CA HIS A 484 -36.23 -3.06 4.59
C HIS A 484 -36.62 -2.99 6.07
N GLY A 485 -36.79 -4.14 6.70
CA GLY A 485 -37.21 -4.25 8.10
C GLY A 485 -36.04 -4.54 9.04
N ALA A 486 -36.13 -4.08 10.29
CA ALA A 486 -35.18 -4.51 11.32
C ALA A 486 -35.42 -5.98 11.71
N TRP A 487 -34.34 -6.74 11.95
CA TRP A 487 -34.38 -8.14 12.37
C TRP A 487 -35.32 -8.37 13.57
N GLU A 488 -35.20 -7.53 14.60
CA GLU A 488 -36.01 -7.57 15.83
C GLU A 488 -37.52 -7.35 15.58
N GLN A 489 -37.89 -6.81 14.41
CA GLN A 489 -39.28 -6.59 14.03
C GLN A 489 -39.86 -7.71 13.16
N LEU A 490 -39.03 -8.62 12.63
CA LEU A 490 -39.50 -9.76 11.82
C LEU A 490 -40.56 -10.61 12.55
N PRO A 491 -40.43 -10.94 13.85
CA PRO A 491 -41.47 -11.70 14.56
C PRO A 491 -42.87 -11.08 14.48
N LYS A 492 -42.99 -9.75 14.36
CA LYS A 492 -44.27 -9.04 14.19
C LYS A 492 -44.91 -9.33 12.83
N VAL A 493 -44.08 -9.42 11.79
CA VAL A 493 -44.52 -9.79 10.44
C VAL A 493 -44.97 -11.26 10.42
N LEU A 494 -44.21 -12.14 11.08
CA LEU A 494 -44.46 -13.58 11.13
C LEU A 494 -45.73 -13.96 11.91
N HIS A 495 -46.14 -13.19 12.91
CA HIS A 495 -47.41 -13.36 13.64
C HIS A 495 -48.64 -12.89 12.86
N ARG A 496 -48.48 -12.06 11.82
CA ARG A 496 -49.61 -11.45 11.13
C ARG A 496 -50.37 -12.50 10.33
N LYS A 497 -51.57 -12.87 10.77
CA LYS A 497 -52.38 -13.90 10.12
C LYS A 497 -52.65 -13.58 8.64
N GLY A 498 -52.30 -14.51 7.74
CA GLY A 498 -52.64 -14.44 6.32
C GLY A 498 -51.76 -13.52 5.48
N LEU A 499 -50.61 -13.06 6.00
CA LEU A 499 -49.64 -12.31 5.21
C LEU A 499 -48.69 -13.27 4.48
N HIS A 500 -48.35 -12.93 3.24
CA HIS A 500 -47.47 -13.68 2.36
C HIS A 500 -46.17 -12.90 2.22
N TRP A 501 -45.01 -13.53 2.42
CA TRP A 501 -43.74 -12.81 2.38
C TRP A 501 -42.62 -13.58 1.66
N LEU A 502 -41.59 -12.83 1.27
CA LEU A 502 -40.39 -13.26 0.56
C LEU A 502 -39.15 -12.67 1.24
N ASN A 503 -38.05 -13.38 1.22
CA ASN A 503 -36.72 -12.88 1.61
C ASN A 503 -35.97 -12.22 0.42
N HIS A 504 -36.71 -11.83 -0.62
CA HIS A 504 -36.22 -11.15 -1.82
C HIS A 504 -37.21 -10.07 -2.23
N HIS A 505 -36.69 -9.01 -2.86
CA HIS A 505 -37.51 -8.02 -3.53
C HIS A 505 -38.00 -8.50 -4.89
N VAL A 506 -39.15 -7.98 -5.33
CA VAL A 506 -39.72 -8.30 -6.65
C VAL A 506 -40.03 -7.03 -7.44
N GLN A 507 -39.75 -7.06 -8.74
CA GLN A 507 -40.08 -5.98 -9.67
C GLN A 507 -41.58 -5.97 -9.96
N GLY A 508 -42.18 -4.78 -9.98
CA GLY A 508 -43.60 -4.61 -10.30
C GLY A 508 -44.59 -5.24 -9.31
N GLY A 509 -44.13 -5.64 -8.12
CA GLY A 509 -44.98 -6.25 -7.09
C GLY A 509 -45.56 -7.62 -7.46
N TYR A 510 -45.00 -8.30 -8.47
CA TYR A 510 -45.47 -9.59 -8.96
C TYR A 510 -44.44 -10.69 -8.71
N ARG A 511 -44.84 -11.76 -8.01
CA ARG A 511 -43.97 -12.87 -7.61
C ARG A 511 -43.82 -13.91 -8.73
N ASN A 512 -42.67 -13.90 -9.39
CA ASN A 512 -42.15 -14.97 -10.24
C ASN A 512 -40.60 -14.91 -10.23
N GLU A 513 -39.92 -15.86 -10.87
CA GLU A 513 -38.44 -15.86 -10.91
C GLU A 513 -37.85 -14.73 -11.75
N GLU A 514 -38.54 -14.30 -12.81
CA GLU A 514 -38.09 -13.24 -13.72
C GLU A 514 -38.08 -11.86 -13.03
N ASN A 515 -39.06 -11.60 -12.17
CA ASN A 515 -39.19 -10.35 -11.43
C ASN A 515 -38.41 -10.37 -10.10
N ALA A 516 -37.87 -11.51 -9.67
CA ALA A 516 -37.10 -11.57 -8.44
C ALA A 516 -35.77 -10.82 -8.59
N ILE A 517 -35.59 -9.77 -7.78
CA ILE A 517 -34.43 -8.88 -7.83
C ILE A 517 -33.27 -9.54 -7.07
N PRO A 518 -32.06 -9.65 -7.67
CA PRO A 518 -30.88 -10.14 -6.96
C PRO A 518 -30.55 -9.28 -5.73
N GLY A 519 -30.50 -9.92 -4.55
CA GLY A 519 -30.19 -9.25 -3.29
C GLY A 519 -30.92 -9.88 -2.11
N PHE A 520 -30.17 -10.54 -1.22
CA PHE A 520 -30.70 -11.10 0.02
C PHE A 520 -29.66 -11.03 1.13
N ASN A 521 -30.12 -10.97 2.38
CA ASN A 521 -29.29 -10.99 3.59
C ASN A 521 -29.84 -11.90 4.69
N MET A 522 -30.79 -12.77 4.32
CA MET A 522 -31.27 -13.86 5.16
C MET A 522 -31.74 -15.03 4.30
N ILE A 523 -31.63 -16.23 4.85
CA ILE A 523 -32.13 -17.47 4.27
C ILE A 523 -33.26 -18.04 5.13
N VAL A 524 -34.13 -18.83 4.51
CA VAL A 524 -35.24 -19.50 5.18
C VAL A 524 -35.17 -20.99 4.85
N LEU A 525 -35.24 -21.82 5.89
CA LEU A 525 -35.26 -23.27 5.81
C LEU A 525 -36.65 -23.76 6.20
N ASP A 526 -37.28 -24.58 5.37
CA ASP A 526 -38.61 -25.19 5.61
C ASP A 526 -38.43 -26.67 5.97
N ILE A 527 -38.80 -27.03 7.20
CA ILE A 527 -38.67 -28.38 7.76
C ILE A 527 -40.09 -28.97 7.87
N ASP A 528 -40.35 -30.05 7.13
CA ASP A 528 -41.67 -30.70 7.05
C ASP A 528 -41.66 -32.09 7.70
N GLY A 529 -41.68 -32.13 9.04
CA GLY A 529 -41.82 -33.38 9.80
C GLY A 529 -40.58 -34.28 9.85
N THR A 530 -39.43 -33.82 9.34
CA THR A 530 -38.20 -34.61 9.23
C THR A 530 -37.33 -34.55 10.48
N MET A 531 -37.61 -33.61 11.41
CA MET A 531 -36.87 -33.44 12.65
C MET A 531 -37.74 -32.69 13.67
N SER A 532 -37.54 -32.95 14.97
CA SER A 532 -38.20 -32.18 16.03
C SER A 532 -37.66 -30.76 16.14
N LEU A 533 -38.51 -29.81 16.54
CA LEU A 533 -38.13 -28.41 16.74
C LEU A 533 -37.03 -28.27 17.82
N LYS A 534 -37.08 -29.12 18.84
CA LYS A 534 -36.08 -29.14 19.93
C LYS A 534 -34.70 -29.56 19.42
N ALA A 535 -34.62 -30.62 18.61
CA ALA A 535 -33.37 -31.06 17.99
C ALA A 535 -32.81 -29.98 17.03
N ALA A 536 -33.68 -29.32 16.26
CA ALA A 536 -33.26 -28.22 15.37
C ALA A 536 -32.57 -27.07 16.11
N LYS A 537 -33.12 -26.70 17.28
CA LYS A 537 -32.56 -25.66 18.14
C LYS A 537 -31.23 -26.09 18.74
N ALA A 538 -31.12 -27.33 19.22
CA ALA A 538 -29.86 -27.84 19.77
C ALA A 538 -28.73 -27.88 18.73
N LEU A 539 -29.05 -28.21 17.47
CA LEU A 539 -28.07 -28.24 16.38
C LEU A 539 -27.64 -26.84 15.94
N LEU A 540 -28.54 -25.86 15.95
CA LEU A 540 -28.28 -24.50 15.48
C LEU A 540 -28.10 -23.49 16.63
N GLU A 541 -27.83 -23.94 17.86
CA GLU A 541 -27.87 -23.09 19.07
C GLU A 541 -26.87 -21.93 19.07
N ASP A 542 -25.78 -22.02 18.31
CA ASP A 542 -24.77 -20.95 18.24
C ASP A 542 -25.16 -19.84 17.25
N TYR A 543 -26.19 -20.05 16.42
CA TYR A 543 -26.61 -19.11 15.38
C TYR A 543 -27.76 -18.21 15.83
N LYS A 544 -27.70 -16.94 15.43
CA LYS A 544 -28.88 -16.07 15.49
C LYS A 544 -29.93 -16.63 14.54
N ALA A 545 -31.11 -16.95 15.08
CA ALA A 545 -32.16 -17.62 14.33
C ALA A 545 -33.56 -17.22 14.82
N ILE A 546 -34.54 -17.24 13.91
CA ILE A 546 -35.96 -17.20 14.26
C ILE A 546 -36.59 -18.52 13.84
N TYR A 547 -37.18 -19.23 14.81
CA TYR A 547 -37.95 -20.44 14.59
C TYR A 547 -39.43 -20.08 14.64
N TYR A 548 -40.21 -20.49 13.64
CA TYR A 548 -41.66 -20.37 13.72
C TYR A 548 -42.39 -21.57 13.14
N THR A 549 -43.44 -22.03 13.82
CA THR A 549 -44.24 -23.17 13.38
C THR A 549 -45.03 -22.83 12.11
N THR A 550 -45.53 -23.83 11.41
CA THR A 550 -46.46 -23.65 10.28
C THR A 550 -47.89 -23.97 10.70
N LYS A 551 -48.89 -23.57 9.90
CA LYS A 551 -50.32 -23.87 10.15
C LYS A 551 -50.61 -25.36 10.33
N SER A 552 -49.79 -26.24 9.75
CA SER A 552 -49.97 -27.69 9.77
C SER A 552 -49.11 -28.39 10.85
N HIS A 553 -48.52 -27.62 11.77
CA HIS A 553 -47.72 -28.14 12.87
C HIS A 553 -48.60 -28.88 13.89
N THR A 554 -48.15 -30.05 14.34
CA THR A 554 -48.68 -30.75 15.51
C THR A 554 -47.53 -31.23 16.39
N ASP A 555 -47.83 -31.59 17.64
CA ASP A 555 -46.83 -32.10 18.57
C ASP A 555 -46.19 -33.40 18.06
N GLU A 556 -46.93 -34.23 17.32
CA GLU A 556 -46.42 -35.47 16.70
C GLU A 556 -45.63 -35.21 15.43
N ILE A 557 -46.03 -34.23 14.60
CA ILE A 557 -45.37 -33.91 13.34
C ILE A 557 -44.97 -32.44 13.33
N ASN A 558 -43.73 -32.21 13.72
CA ASN A 558 -43.15 -30.88 13.80
C ASN A 558 -42.91 -30.30 12.40
N ARG A 559 -43.72 -29.31 12.04
CA ARG A 559 -43.54 -28.50 10.82
C ARG A 559 -43.23 -27.06 11.18
N PHE A 560 -42.03 -26.59 10.84
CA PHE A 560 -41.55 -25.26 11.23
C PHE A 560 -40.53 -24.74 10.23
N ARG A 561 -40.25 -23.44 10.32
CA ARG A 561 -39.24 -22.76 9.52
C ARG A 561 -38.18 -22.14 10.40
N VAL A 562 -36.97 -22.09 9.87
CA VAL A 562 -35.82 -21.42 10.49
C VAL A 562 -35.38 -20.29 9.59
N ILE A 563 -35.38 -19.06 10.11
CA ILE A 563 -34.83 -17.89 9.42
C ILE A 563 -33.45 -17.62 10.00
N LEU A 564 -32.44 -17.53 9.14
CA LEU A 564 -31.06 -17.25 9.51
C LEU A 564 -30.61 -15.97 8.81
N PRO A 565 -30.18 -14.92 9.54
CA PRO A 565 -29.55 -13.76 8.94
C PRO A 565 -28.11 -14.14 8.54
N THR A 566 -27.68 -13.66 7.38
CA THR A 566 -26.35 -13.96 6.82
C THR A 566 -25.33 -12.89 7.22
N ASN A 567 -24.04 -13.21 7.25
CA ASN A 567 -22.98 -12.22 7.52
C ASN A 567 -22.80 -11.16 6.40
N PHE A 568 -23.18 -11.47 5.16
CA PHE A 568 -23.12 -10.57 4.01
C PHE A 568 -24.44 -10.49 3.24
N THR A 569 -24.68 -9.34 2.59
CA THR A 569 -25.71 -9.19 1.56
C THR A 569 -25.18 -9.72 0.24
N LEU A 570 -25.82 -10.75 -0.31
CA LEU A 570 -25.41 -11.41 -1.54
C LEU A 570 -26.35 -11.05 -2.69
N LYS A 571 -25.78 -10.85 -3.88
CA LYS A 571 -26.51 -10.65 -5.13
C LYS A 571 -26.28 -11.86 -6.01
N MET A 572 -27.32 -12.65 -6.21
CA MET A 572 -27.25 -13.88 -6.99
C MET A 572 -28.40 -13.92 -8.00
N ASP A 573 -28.09 -14.38 -9.21
CA ASP A 573 -29.11 -14.73 -10.18
C ASP A 573 -29.85 -16.02 -9.77
N ALA A 574 -30.85 -16.44 -10.56
CA ALA A 574 -31.65 -17.61 -10.24
C ALA A 574 -30.83 -18.93 -10.21
N LYS A 575 -29.80 -19.06 -11.06
CA LYS A 575 -28.96 -20.27 -11.12
C LYS A 575 -27.99 -20.29 -9.94
N GLU A 576 -27.31 -19.18 -9.68
CA GLU A 576 -26.38 -19.03 -8.57
C GLU A 576 -27.07 -19.21 -7.22
N TYR A 577 -28.24 -18.59 -7.01
CA TYR A 577 -28.99 -18.74 -5.75
C TYR A 577 -29.46 -20.18 -5.53
N LYS A 578 -29.89 -20.86 -6.61
CA LYS A 578 -30.29 -22.26 -6.54
C LYS A 578 -29.12 -23.16 -6.15
N GLU A 579 -27.95 -22.96 -6.75
CA GLU A 579 -26.74 -23.69 -6.39
C GLU A 579 -26.29 -23.37 -4.96
N PHE A 580 -26.30 -22.11 -4.56
CA PHE A 580 -26.02 -21.64 -3.20
C PHE A 580 -26.92 -22.32 -2.16
N MET A 581 -28.24 -22.30 -2.35
CA MET A 581 -29.17 -22.93 -1.41
C MET A 581 -29.02 -24.45 -1.41
N LYS A 582 -28.72 -25.09 -2.54
CA LYS A 582 -28.39 -26.53 -2.57
C LYS A 582 -27.14 -26.84 -1.77
N ASN A 583 -26.11 -25.99 -1.85
CA ASN A 583 -24.90 -26.11 -1.06
C ASN A 583 -25.18 -26.00 0.45
N VAL A 584 -26.04 -25.05 0.85
CA VAL A 584 -26.49 -24.91 2.24
C VAL A 584 -27.26 -26.15 2.67
N MET A 585 -28.29 -26.56 1.93
CA MET A 585 -29.14 -27.72 2.28
C MET A 585 -28.33 -29.02 2.36
N ALA A 586 -27.39 -29.25 1.45
CA ALA A 586 -26.52 -30.43 1.48
C ALA A 586 -25.57 -30.47 2.68
N SER A 587 -25.31 -29.32 3.31
CA SER A 587 -24.49 -29.24 4.51
C SER A 587 -25.27 -29.50 5.79
N LEU A 588 -26.59 -29.33 5.78
CA LEU A 588 -27.42 -29.44 6.99
C LEU A 588 -27.67 -30.90 7.38
N PRO A 589 -27.83 -31.19 8.68
CA PRO A 589 -28.05 -32.56 9.16
C PRO A 589 -29.47 -33.07 8.87
N PHE A 590 -30.41 -32.20 8.53
CA PHE A 590 -31.81 -32.53 8.30
C PHE A 590 -32.26 -32.17 6.88
N VAL A 591 -33.33 -32.83 6.45
CA VAL A 591 -33.92 -32.59 5.13
C VAL A 591 -34.74 -31.32 5.16
N VAL A 592 -34.43 -30.42 4.22
CA VAL A 592 -35.12 -29.15 3.97
C VAL A 592 -35.86 -29.24 2.63
N ASP A 593 -37.04 -28.63 2.52
CA ASP A 593 -37.79 -28.56 1.24
C ASP A 593 -36.92 -27.94 0.13
N GLU A 594 -36.69 -28.68 -0.96
CA GLU A 594 -35.83 -28.23 -2.08
C GLU A 594 -36.32 -26.92 -2.71
N SER A 595 -37.61 -26.62 -2.62
CA SER A 595 -38.16 -25.37 -3.15
C SER A 595 -37.70 -24.11 -2.39
N CYS A 596 -37.01 -24.26 -1.24
CA CYS A 596 -36.27 -23.16 -0.59
C CYS A 596 -35.15 -22.60 -1.49
N SER A 597 -34.73 -23.35 -2.53
CA SER A 597 -33.73 -22.92 -3.51
C SER A 597 -34.25 -21.94 -4.57
N HIS A 598 -35.52 -21.55 -4.53
CA HIS A 598 -36.11 -20.57 -5.45
C HIS A 598 -36.16 -19.19 -4.78
N ARG A 599 -35.76 -18.14 -5.50
CA ARG A 599 -35.76 -16.75 -4.98
C ARG A 599 -37.18 -16.25 -4.73
N CYS A 600 -38.14 -16.73 -5.52
CA CYS A 600 -39.55 -16.37 -5.39
C CYS A 600 -40.37 -17.32 -4.48
N LYS A 601 -39.72 -18.15 -3.65
CA LYS A 601 -40.41 -19.05 -2.69
C LYS A 601 -41.16 -18.22 -1.65
N LYS A 602 -42.48 -18.41 -1.60
CA LYS A 602 -43.40 -17.69 -0.71
C LYS A 602 -43.49 -18.36 0.66
N TRP A 603 -43.44 -17.53 1.70
CA TRP A 603 -43.61 -17.90 3.10
C TRP A 603 -44.94 -17.38 3.63
N LEU A 604 -45.65 -18.19 4.43
CA LEU A 604 -46.94 -17.81 5.04
C LEU A 604 -46.72 -17.46 6.51
N SER A 605 -47.15 -16.27 6.93
CA SER A 605 -47.29 -15.91 8.33
C SER A 605 -48.66 -16.35 8.87
N HIS A 606 -48.67 -16.73 10.13
CA HIS A 606 -49.89 -17.09 10.84
C HIS A 606 -49.68 -16.86 12.34
N ASP A 607 -50.72 -17.08 13.13
CA ASP A 607 -50.61 -17.05 14.59
C ASP A 607 -49.82 -18.29 15.05
N ALA A 608 -48.49 -18.16 14.99
CA ALA A 608 -47.52 -19.23 15.14
C ALA A 608 -46.88 -19.19 16.51
N HIS A 609 -46.39 -20.35 16.97
CA HIS A 609 -45.36 -20.34 17.99
C HIS A 609 -44.06 -19.81 17.37
N ILE A 610 -43.51 -18.72 17.91
CA ILE A 610 -42.28 -18.09 17.43
C ILE A 610 -41.26 -17.98 18.55
N GLU A 611 -40.04 -18.42 18.28
CA GLU A 611 -38.91 -18.24 19.18
C GLU A 611 -37.74 -17.60 18.43
N SER A 612 -37.13 -16.59 19.06
CA SER A 612 -35.93 -15.93 18.55
C SER A 612 -34.75 -16.32 19.44
N VAL A 613 -33.67 -16.74 18.80
CA VAL A 613 -32.41 -17.13 19.45
C VAL A 613 -31.34 -16.16 18.97
N ASP A 614 -30.49 -15.73 19.90
CA ASP A 614 -29.35 -14.87 19.60
C ASP A 614 -28.09 -15.72 19.38
N GLY A 615 -27.13 -15.20 18.64
CA GLY A 615 -25.92 -15.93 18.26
C GLY A 615 -25.19 -15.30 17.07
N GLU A 616 -24.33 -16.08 16.44
CA GLU A 616 -23.55 -15.64 15.27
C GLU A 616 -24.42 -15.57 14.00
N LEU A 617 -24.06 -14.67 13.09
CA LEU A 617 -24.67 -14.61 11.76
C LEU A 617 -24.21 -15.83 10.94
N PHE A 618 -25.08 -16.34 10.09
CA PHE A 618 -24.77 -17.48 9.25
C PHE A 618 -23.67 -17.14 8.24
N ASP A 619 -22.53 -17.83 8.30
CA ASP A 619 -21.43 -17.63 7.36
C ASP A 619 -21.75 -18.21 5.99
N VAL A 620 -22.00 -17.33 5.02
CA VAL A 620 -22.36 -17.74 3.65
C VAL A 620 -21.17 -18.11 2.80
N LEU A 621 -19.95 -17.69 3.16
CA LEU A 621 -18.76 -17.82 2.31
C LEU A 621 -18.49 -19.26 1.82
N PRO A 622 -18.63 -20.32 2.65
CA PRO A 622 -18.41 -21.69 2.21
C PRO A 622 -19.41 -22.16 1.16
N PHE A 623 -20.55 -21.48 1.01
CA PHE A 623 -21.67 -21.92 0.18
C PHE A 623 -21.79 -21.18 -1.15
N ILE A 624 -21.05 -20.07 -1.32
CA ILE A 624 -21.05 -19.27 -2.56
C ILE A 624 -20.44 -20.10 -3.69
N PRO A 625 -21.19 -20.38 -4.77
CA PRO A 625 -20.70 -21.13 -5.93
C PRO A 625 -19.40 -20.57 -6.51
N LYS A 626 -18.61 -21.44 -7.16
CA LYS A 626 -17.40 -21.04 -7.92
C LYS A 626 -16.32 -20.32 -7.10
N THR A 627 -16.33 -20.50 -5.78
CA THR A 627 -15.29 -20.01 -4.87
C THR A 627 -14.40 -21.15 -4.40
N GLN A 628 -13.17 -20.85 -4.03
CA GLN A 628 -12.24 -21.83 -3.48
C GLN A 628 -12.79 -22.52 -2.21
N LYS A 629 -13.47 -21.78 -1.32
CA LYS A 629 -14.08 -22.37 -0.12
C LYS A 629 -15.19 -23.37 -0.46
N ASN A 630 -15.97 -23.11 -1.51
CA ASN A 630 -16.99 -24.03 -1.99
C ASN A 630 -16.37 -25.31 -2.58
N GLU A 631 -15.30 -25.19 -3.35
CA GLU A 631 -14.55 -26.34 -3.88
C GLU A 631 -13.95 -27.20 -2.76
N GLU A 632 -13.33 -26.57 -1.75
CA GLU A 632 -12.80 -27.25 -0.56
C GLU A 632 -13.91 -27.95 0.23
N ARG A 633 -15.09 -27.34 0.35
CA ARG A 633 -16.27 -27.98 0.95
C ARG A 633 -16.71 -29.20 0.15
N GLN A 634 -16.80 -29.08 -1.18
CA GLN A 634 -17.22 -30.22 -2.02
C GLN A 634 -16.24 -31.39 -1.96
N LYS A 635 -14.92 -31.12 -1.97
CA LYS A 635 -13.90 -32.17 -1.76
C LYS A 635 -14.08 -32.88 -0.43
N ARG A 636 -14.23 -32.13 0.68
CA ARG A 636 -14.51 -32.71 2.00
C ARG A 636 -15.78 -33.57 2.03
N LEU A 637 -16.85 -33.14 1.35
CA LEU A 637 -18.09 -33.91 1.27
C LEU A 637 -17.93 -35.21 0.47
N GLN A 638 -17.09 -35.21 -0.58
CA GLN A 638 -16.77 -36.44 -1.31
C GLN A 638 -16.01 -37.44 -0.46
N ASP A 639 -15.02 -36.97 0.31
CA ASP A 639 -14.23 -37.80 1.23
C ASP A 639 -15.10 -38.41 2.35
N GLN A 640 -16.20 -37.74 2.72
CA GLN A 640 -17.13 -38.15 3.77
C GLN A 640 -18.36 -38.91 3.25
N SER A 641 -18.34 -39.39 2.00
CA SER A 641 -19.48 -40.03 1.34
C SER A 641 -20.06 -41.25 2.07
N SER A 642 -19.30 -41.88 2.98
CA SER A 642 -19.73 -43.02 3.81
C SER A 642 -20.49 -42.65 5.09
N LEU A 643 -20.50 -41.37 5.48
CA LEU A 643 -21.17 -40.88 6.70
C LEU A 643 -22.63 -40.50 6.43
N ASP A 644 -23.50 -40.63 7.44
CA ASP A 644 -24.86 -40.07 7.37
C ASP A 644 -24.84 -38.52 7.50
N ASN A 645 -25.92 -37.83 7.13
CA ASN A 645 -25.96 -36.35 7.13
C ASN A 645 -25.72 -35.74 8.53
N TRP A 646 -26.10 -36.44 9.59
CA TRP A 646 -25.89 -35.97 10.96
C TRP A 646 -24.42 -36.13 11.35
N GLU A 647 -23.84 -37.30 11.08
CA GLU A 647 -22.42 -37.58 11.31
C GLU A 647 -21.53 -36.59 10.55
N ARG A 648 -21.85 -36.29 9.28
CA ARG A 648 -21.13 -35.29 8.47
C ARG A 648 -21.19 -33.90 9.06
N TRP A 649 -22.38 -33.45 9.46
CA TRP A 649 -22.54 -32.11 10.02
C TRP A 649 -21.75 -31.98 11.32
N ILE A 650 -21.84 -32.98 12.20
CA ILE A 650 -21.10 -32.99 13.47
C ILE A 650 -19.60 -32.98 13.20
N LEU A 651 -19.09 -33.82 12.29
CA LEU A 651 -17.67 -33.91 11.99
C LEU A 651 -17.12 -32.63 11.34
N ASN A 652 -17.89 -31.98 10.46
CA ASN A 652 -17.49 -30.73 9.81
C ASN A 652 -17.56 -29.48 10.70
N ASN A 653 -18.33 -29.54 11.79
CA ASN A 653 -18.46 -28.47 12.77
C ASN A 653 -17.73 -28.79 14.11
N SER A 654 -17.00 -29.91 14.17
CA SER A 654 -16.14 -30.28 15.29
C SER A 654 -14.69 -29.82 15.04
N GLY A 655 -14.08 -29.19 16.03
CA GLY A 655 -12.68 -28.74 16.04
C GLY A 655 -12.07 -28.84 17.44
N ASP A 656 -10.81 -28.38 17.58
CA ASP A 656 -10.09 -28.40 18.85
C ASP A 656 -10.85 -27.63 19.94
N GLY A 657 -11.31 -28.35 20.98
CA GLY A 657 -11.96 -27.79 22.16
C GLY A 657 -13.50 -27.77 22.17
N ASN A 658 -14.20 -27.99 21.05
CA ASN A 658 -15.68 -28.04 21.01
C ASN A 658 -16.25 -29.46 20.82
N ARG A 659 -15.39 -30.48 20.69
CA ARG A 659 -15.78 -31.84 20.34
C ARG A 659 -16.75 -32.51 21.32
N ASN A 660 -16.51 -32.36 22.62
CA ASN A 660 -17.41 -32.88 23.66
C ASN A 660 -18.80 -32.24 23.53
N LYS A 661 -18.87 -30.92 23.31
CA LYS A 661 -20.12 -30.18 23.04
C LYS A 661 -20.83 -30.72 21.80
N MET A 662 -20.11 -30.98 20.72
CA MET A 662 -20.69 -31.47 19.46
C MET A 662 -21.21 -32.91 19.57
N LEU A 663 -20.45 -33.82 20.18
CA LEU A 663 -20.92 -35.18 20.45
C LEU A 663 -22.11 -35.20 21.44
N HIS A 664 -22.14 -34.29 22.40
CA HIS A 664 -23.29 -34.10 23.30
C HIS A 664 -24.54 -33.64 22.54
N ARG A 665 -24.41 -32.64 21.64
CA ARG A 665 -25.53 -32.20 20.78
C ARG A 665 -26.06 -33.33 19.90
N TYR A 666 -25.16 -34.13 19.31
CA TYR A 666 -25.54 -35.32 18.55
C TYR A 666 -26.34 -36.30 19.42
N ALA A 667 -25.85 -36.62 20.62
CA ALA A 667 -26.50 -37.55 21.53
C ALA A 667 -27.88 -37.06 22.00
N MET A 668 -28.00 -35.77 22.36
CA MET A 668 -29.27 -35.17 22.78
C MET A 668 -30.30 -35.11 21.64
N SER A 669 -29.85 -34.83 20.41
CA SER A 669 -30.73 -34.88 19.24
C SER A 669 -31.23 -36.29 18.97
N LEU A 670 -30.44 -37.34 19.24
CA LEU A 670 -30.92 -38.73 19.17
C LEU A 670 -31.96 -39.04 20.25
N VAL A 671 -31.78 -38.54 21.48
CA VAL A 671 -32.80 -38.64 22.55
C VAL A 671 -34.12 -38.02 22.10
N ASP A 672 -34.06 -36.81 21.56
CA ASP A 672 -35.25 -36.06 21.11
C ASP A 672 -35.93 -36.69 19.88
N ASN A 673 -35.29 -37.65 19.20
CA ASN A 673 -35.87 -38.45 18.12
C ASN A 673 -36.32 -39.85 18.58
N GLY A 674 -36.35 -40.12 19.89
CA GLY A 674 -36.91 -41.34 20.47
C GLY A 674 -35.99 -42.57 20.40
N PHE A 675 -34.69 -42.39 20.18
CA PHE A 675 -33.74 -43.50 20.22
C PHE A 675 -33.52 -44.01 21.65
N GLN A 676 -33.33 -45.34 21.80
CA GLN A 676 -33.03 -45.94 23.10
C GLN A 676 -31.55 -45.77 23.48
N LEU A 677 -31.27 -45.80 24.79
CA LEU A 677 -29.94 -45.53 25.36
C LEU A 677 -28.81 -46.36 24.71
N GLU A 678 -29.03 -47.65 24.48
CA GLU A 678 -28.04 -48.56 23.88
C GLU A 678 -27.73 -48.19 22.42
N THR A 679 -28.77 -47.84 21.65
CA THR A 679 -28.61 -47.36 20.27
C THR A 679 -27.92 -46.01 20.20
N ILE A 680 -28.22 -45.10 21.14
CA ILE A 680 -27.55 -43.79 21.25
C ILE A 680 -26.06 -43.99 21.55
N LEU A 681 -25.73 -44.82 22.54
CA LEU A 681 -24.34 -45.11 22.90
C LEU A 681 -23.57 -45.70 21.71
N GLY A 682 -24.16 -46.66 20.99
CA GLY A 682 -23.57 -47.26 19.79
C GLY A 682 -23.25 -46.21 18.72
N LYS A 683 -24.23 -45.36 18.37
CA LYS A 683 -24.07 -44.30 17.37
C LYS A 683 -23.04 -43.24 17.77
N VAL A 684 -23.03 -42.82 19.04
CA VAL A 684 -22.07 -41.83 19.55
C VAL A 684 -20.65 -42.40 19.55
N LYS A 685 -20.46 -43.66 19.96
CA LYS A 685 -19.15 -44.34 19.90
C LYS A 685 -18.66 -44.49 18.45
N GLU A 686 -19.55 -44.89 17.55
CA GLU A 686 -19.23 -45.03 16.13
C GLU A 686 -18.77 -43.70 15.54
N LEU A 687 -19.52 -42.61 15.77
CA LEU A 687 -19.13 -41.28 15.31
C LEU A 687 -17.82 -40.81 15.93
N ASN A 688 -17.62 -40.99 17.25
CA ASN A 688 -16.38 -40.60 17.92
C ASN A 688 -15.14 -41.34 17.35
N SER A 689 -15.30 -42.60 16.94
CA SER A 689 -14.22 -43.40 16.35
C SER A 689 -13.77 -42.90 14.96
N LYS A 690 -14.67 -42.19 14.25
CA LYS A 690 -14.45 -41.67 12.90
C LYS A 690 -13.81 -40.28 12.86
N MET A 691 -13.72 -39.57 13.99
CA MET A 691 -13.14 -38.22 14.03
C MET A 691 -11.68 -38.23 14.54
N PRO A 692 -10.77 -37.37 14.03
CA PRO A 692 -9.31 -37.49 14.19
C PRO A 692 -8.82 -37.61 15.64
N ASP A 693 -9.26 -36.71 16.52
CA ASP A 693 -8.90 -36.69 17.97
C ASP A 693 -9.98 -37.30 18.89
N LYS A 694 -10.24 -38.60 18.79
CA LYS A 694 -11.31 -39.29 19.54
C LYS A 694 -11.25 -39.05 21.05
N LEU A 695 -12.42 -38.75 21.65
CA LEU A 695 -12.57 -38.72 23.11
C LEU A 695 -12.37 -40.12 23.66
N ASP A 696 -11.80 -40.21 24.86
CA ASP A 696 -11.67 -41.49 25.55
C ASP A 696 -13.06 -42.05 25.91
N GLU A 697 -13.20 -43.38 25.90
CA GLU A 697 -14.49 -44.02 26.16
C GLU A 697 -15.00 -43.75 27.59
N LEU A 698 -14.08 -43.63 28.56
CA LEU A 698 -14.41 -43.24 29.93
C LEU A 698 -14.94 -41.80 29.99
N GLU A 699 -14.35 -40.89 29.23
CA GLU A 699 -14.82 -39.49 29.16
C GLU A 699 -16.21 -39.41 28.53
N LEU A 700 -16.45 -40.13 27.42
CA LEU A 700 -17.75 -40.24 26.76
C LEU A 700 -18.85 -40.72 27.72
N THR A 701 -18.54 -41.76 28.48
CA THR A 701 -19.49 -42.40 29.39
C THR A 701 -19.74 -41.53 30.64
N SER A 702 -18.71 -40.88 31.17
CA SER A 702 -18.78 -40.08 32.40
C SER A 702 -19.31 -38.65 32.21
N THR A 703 -19.29 -38.13 30.96
CA THR A 703 -19.78 -36.78 30.65
C THR A 703 -21.08 -36.83 29.85
N ILE A 704 -21.02 -37.24 28.59
CA ILE A 704 -22.14 -37.16 27.64
C ILE A 704 -23.26 -38.13 28.03
N MET A 705 -22.91 -39.39 28.31
CA MET A 705 -23.93 -40.42 28.56
C MET A 705 -24.66 -40.24 29.90
N VAL A 706 -24.02 -39.60 30.90
CA VAL A 706 -24.70 -39.23 32.15
C VAL A 706 -25.87 -38.28 31.89
N THR A 707 -25.66 -37.30 31.01
CA THR A 707 -26.72 -36.34 30.64
C THR A 707 -27.81 -37.00 29.79
N VAL A 708 -27.43 -37.86 28.85
CA VAL A 708 -28.37 -38.66 28.03
C VAL A 708 -29.26 -39.53 28.91
N SER A 709 -28.69 -40.26 29.89
CA SER A 709 -29.46 -41.10 30.81
C SER A 709 -30.43 -40.30 31.68
N LYS A 710 -30.04 -39.08 32.12
CA LYS A 710 -30.94 -38.17 32.84
C LYS A 710 -32.08 -37.65 31.96
N ALA A 711 -31.78 -37.33 30.69
CA ALA A 711 -32.80 -36.86 29.76
C ALA A 711 -33.84 -37.95 29.43
N LEU A 712 -33.39 -39.19 29.22
CA LEU A 712 -34.28 -40.33 28.96
C LEU A 712 -35.12 -40.79 30.18
N THR A 713 -34.70 -40.43 31.39
CA THR A 713 -35.48 -40.70 32.63
C THR A 713 -36.45 -39.56 32.98
N ALA A 714 -36.27 -38.39 32.36
CA ALA A 714 -37.13 -37.22 32.53
C ALA A 714 -38.14 -37.02 31.38
N ALA A 715 -37.90 -37.65 30.23
CA ALA A 715 -38.84 -37.79 29.11
C ALA A 715 -39.78 -38.98 29.36
#